data_AF-A0A0G1K0W7-F1
#
_entry.id   AF-A0A0G1K0W7-F1
#
_cell.length_a   1.000
_cell.length_b   1.000
_cell.length_c   1.000
_cell.angle_alpha   90.00
_cell.angle_beta   90.00
_cell.angle_gamma   90.00
#
_symmetry.space_group_name_H-M   'P 1'
#
loop_
_entity.id
_entity.type
_entity.pdbx_description
1 polymer ?
#
loop_
_entity_poly.entity_id
_entity_poly.type
_entity_poly.pdbx_seq_one_letter_code
_entity_poly.pdbx_strand_id
1 'polypeptide(L)'
;MSPKMELDNAFDEIIEEEVLRHSVEAPSMSAWLNSLTREMKGALTDWSFLTISDVFTLGLDVRSVPLPEGLPEGPLEAIRCRISRRMISLGIEHVIQRERAAVGLGEITDVVRINKLKLLTTLVQELVDYFTTQPCPERLTPHWIRVHMGIPFYSQMMSIIENNGFYDWGVVRNLLPVQLREIFFYKLKEEAVTTEELEEYRGIAEKLGPEALSEFLVASGKINKNDFQRTTDLIAQYLGEVESDHFTPQKLSLLPDAVFEAPGLRNLIFIKLRNWCYGQLIVAHGENAAISDYKNSLENLLNQGMDPTRLKQQELVEDLKTYWKEIFEVEAPERLNDHVVNKEGVSSRFPSLRQRVAMVEMKNPGSKKFIAFTMGSGKTGTAFLAKEHVGAKKMLYLCPPRDLLLRELHGRIKKYYKSGNEPSSAVIASGVDKENWADILNNNEVVFVPYSMLSSQGKDGRTLAETIKETPFDFVVADEAHWAKNPDGVYTDNLFDIVNGIPDLYEKGRVMLLSGTPAPNEPEDILSHLKIFDRTLYGDLKVMRGTSLKCDPLVLRNTLLNFLLVLDEYEDLDAFCRTHSFDLGPKDRAAYAGVFDQTDSIPQRMHALELCLNSPGLFAEEVEDTLLREAVGIIAEWLEKNDVVLVIENIHAEGVTRGDDKPFIQRFKALLREQFHQEAVTVEVIDGDTPKKERERIIQRSKNKLGKKILFAMSTTIREGIDLSHIHKGLMLEPSYTIPDRNQMIRRCLREGNTDFELVVLLPNDTISQGIGRHADYKYRLVHRLMHGGTIREADSYILDSLLGKNGNYLLNQALTDQEKLGRCHTRLHGVGTDVFQNFLERYGEIYAQSCLKELQSELEASKPGIEIEILRHLEREGRLTARDYADIGSGPCRLANQLAGVNAMSDISIKSIDLSGSLLAGGEALLDNRFPLRLLENECISCNSTDMSLAVASYSCDVVVASNLMQFLRHTSYRSEREKLLSECGRILNRKGVLILTLDMNAASLPEFLHFVDSLSVFGFKADPLLTGISRHGESVGATYVITAFRETSRALRLAQVGLSLSRTDGRRVISGLDWDQANKLNGSWEIMNLDQLR
;
A
#
# COMPACT_ATOMS: atom_id res chain seq x y z
N MET A 1 7.73 11.54 -26.71
CA MET A 1 8.13 12.20 -27.97
C MET A 1 9.60 11.90 -28.24
N SER A 2 10.09 12.01 -29.48
CA SER A 2 11.55 11.93 -29.69
C SER A 2 12.20 13.18 -29.08
N PRO A 3 13.35 13.07 -28.39
CA PRO A 3 14.01 14.23 -27.77
C PRO A 3 14.28 15.39 -28.73
N LYS A 4 14.54 15.06 -30.00
CA LYS A 4 14.73 16.03 -31.08
C LYS A 4 13.50 16.94 -31.25
N MET A 5 12.29 16.39 -31.12
CA MET A 5 11.04 17.11 -31.35
C MET A 5 10.70 18.08 -30.22
N GLU A 6 10.95 17.73 -28.96
CA GLU A 6 10.76 18.66 -27.82
C GLU A 6 11.71 19.85 -27.88
N LEU A 7 12.94 19.62 -28.34
CA LEU A 7 13.95 20.66 -28.50
C LEU A 7 13.71 21.54 -29.73
N ASP A 8 13.30 20.96 -30.86
CA ASP A 8 12.88 21.74 -32.04
C ASP A 8 11.70 22.67 -31.68
N ASN A 9 10.76 22.19 -30.86
CA ASN A 9 9.64 23.00 -30.36
C ASN A 9 10.11 24.11 -29.41
N ALA A 10 11.03 23.81 -28.50
CA ALA A 10 11.59 24.82 -27.61
C ALA A 10 12.39 25.90 -28.37
N PHE A 11 13.04 25.52 -29.49
CA PHE A 11 13.71 26.45 -30.39
C PHE A 11 12.73 27.41 -31.06
N ASP A 12 11.64 26.86 -31.59
CA ASP A 12 10.63 27.63 -32.29
C ASP A 12 9.90 28.56 -31.27
N GLU A 13 9.66 28.12 -30.03
CA GLU A 13 9.13 28.97 -28.94
C GLU A 13 10.05 30.14 -28.57
N ILE A 14 11.36 29.93 -28.43
CA ILE A 14 12.31 31.00 -28.07
C ILE A 14 12.34 32.07 -29.16
N ILE A 15 12.30 31.64 -30.42
CA ILE A 15 12.31 32.56 -31.56
C ILE A 15 11.01 33.33 -31.63
N GLU A 16 9.87 32.67 -31.44
CA GLU A 16 8.57 33.34 -31.39
C GLU A 16 8.51 34.37 -30.24
N GLU A 17 8.99 34.02 -29.04
CA GLU A 17 9.03 34.91 -27.88
C GLU A 17 9.91 36.16 -28.13
N GLU A 18 11.08 35.98 -28.75
CA GLU A 18 12.01 37.07 -29.05
C GLU A 18 11.54 37.95 -30.22
N VAL A 19 10.92 37.36 -31.24
CA VAL A 19 10.26 38.08 -32.34
C VAL A 19 9.08 38.90 -31.81
N LEU A 20 8.26 38.33 -30.93
CA LEU A 20 7.15 39.02 -30.27
C LEU A 20 7.63 40.16 -29.36
N ARG A 21 8.71 39.97 -28.59
CA ARG A 21 9.22 40.99 -27.66
C ARG A 21 9.77 42.23 -28.34
N HIS A 22 10.41 42.11 -29.50
CA HIS A 22 11.15 43.23 -30.09
C HIS A 22 10.32 44.04 -31.11
N SER A 23 9.10 43.62 -31.46
CA SER A 23 8.19 44.38 -32.35
C SER A 23 8.87 44.88 -33.65
N VAL A 24 9.84 44.13 -34.19
CA VAL A 24 10.68 44.62 -35.29
C VAL A 24 10.08 44.18 -36.62
N GLU A 25 9.46 45.11 -37.35
CA GLU A 25 9.12 44.97 -38.78
C GLU A 25 10.38 45.03 -39.68
N ALA A 26 11.51 44.44 -39.26
CA ALA A 26 12.72 44.37 -40.08
C ALA A 26 12.85 42.96 -40.67
N PRO A 27 12.59 42.77 -41.98
CA PRO A 27 12.78 41.49 -42.67
C PRO A 27 14.18 40.88 -42.45
N SER A 28 15.19 41.71 -42.20
CA SER A 28 16.57 41.31 -41.92
C SER A 28 16.73 40.53 -40.61
N MET A 29 15.95 40.83 -39.57
CA MET A 29 16.06 40.15 -38.26
C MET A 29 15.39 38.78 -38.29
N SER A 30 14.23 38.66 -38.93
CA SER A 30 13.57 37.36 -39.17
C SER A 30 14.41 36.46 -40.08
N ALA A 31 15.01 37.02 -41.14
CA ALA A 31 15.92 36.27 -42.01
C ALA A 31 17.17 35.78 -41.25
N TRP A 32 17.73 36.62 -40.37
CA TRP A 32 18.87 36.24 -39.54
C TRP A 32 18.51 35.18 -38.49
N LEU A 33 17.38 35.32 -37.78
CA LEU A 33 16.90 34.30 -36.85
C LEU A 33 16.64 32.97 -37.56
N ASN A 34 16.02 32.98 -38.74
CA ASN A 34 15.82 31.76 -39.54
C ASN A 34 17.13 31.13 -40.04
N SER A 35 18.15 31.96 -40.34
CA SER A 35 19.49 31.47 -40.69
C SER A 35 20.17 30.81 -39.49
N LEU A 36 20.08 31.47 -38.32
CA LEU A 36 20.56 30.95 -37.05
C LEU A 36 19.89 29.60 -36.73
N THR A 37 18.56 29.51 -36.83
CA THR A 37 17.82 28.23 -36.66
C THR A 37 18.31 27.15 -37.60
N ARG A 38 18.57 27.49 -38.87
CA ARG A 38 18.97 26.51 -39.88
C ARG A 38 20.38 25.99 -39.65
N GLU A 39 21.33 26.87 -39.33
CA GLU A 39 22.69 26.46 -38.96
C GLU A 39 22.66 25.57 -37.72
N MET A 40 21.79 25.88 -36.75
CA MET A 40 21.69 25.14 -35.51
C MET A 40 21.00 23.79 -35.68
N LYS A 41 19.87 23.73 -36.39
CA LYS A 41 19.22 22.45 -36.76
C LYS A 41 20.15 21.59 -37.64
N GLY A 42 21.03 22.22 -38.43
CA GLY A 42 22.03 21.55 -39.28
C GLY A 42 23.26 21.02 -38.54
N ALA A 43 23.73 21.71 -37.50
CA ALA A 43 24.86 21.27 -36.68
C ALA A 43 24.54 20.05 -35.79
N LEU A 44 23.27 19.65 -35.73
CA LEU A 44 22.70 18.76 -34.72
C LEU A 44 21.99 17.55 -35.34
N THR A 45 22.76 16.73 -36.07
CA THR A 45 22.19 15.62 -36.84
C THR A 45 21.78 14.40 -36.00
N ASP A 46 22.30 14.23 -34.78
CA ASP A 46 21.91 13.12 -33.89
C ASP A 46 21.94 13.49 -32.40
N TRP A 47 20.78 13.87 -31.85
CA TRP A 47 20.63 14.26 -30.44
C TRP A 47 20.79 13.09 -29.47
N SER A 48 20.60 11.85 -29.95
CA SER A 48 20.68 10.63 -29.14
C SER A 48 22.02 10.49 -28.41
N PHE A 49 23.08 11.03 -29.01
CA PHE A 49 24.46 10.88 -28.56
C PHE A 49 25.07 12.15 -28.01
N LEU A 50 24.29 13.22 -27.82
CA LEU A 50 24.82 14.45 -27.27
C LEU A 50 25.50 14.21 -25.95
N THR A 51 26.75 14.60 -25.89
CA THR A 51 27.46 14.81 -24.64
C THR A 51 27.21 16.24 -24.17
N ILE A 52 27.40 16.51 -22.88
CA ILE A 52 27.32 17.88 -22.38
C ILE A 52 28.39 18.77 -23.07
N SER A 53 29.54 18.19 -23.50
CA SER A 53 30.54 18.92 -24.30
C SER A 53 29.98 19.43 -25.62
N ASP A 54 29.17 18.60 -26.28
CA ASP A 54 28.52 18.98 -27.53
C ASP A 54 27.50 20.09 -27.30
N VAL A 55 26.71 20.00 -26.22
CA VAL A 55 25.74 21.04 -25.81
C VAL A 55 26.42 22.39 -25.59
N PHE A 56 27.59 22.41 -24.94
CA PHE A 56 28.36 23.65 -24.75
C PHE A 56 28.97 24.17 -26.05
N THR A 57 29.50 23.28 -26.90
CA THR A 57 30.05 23.65 -28.21
C THR A 57 28.98 24.32 -29.06
N LEU A 58 27.78 23.76 -29.08
CA LEU A 58 26.62 24.34 -29.74
C LEU A 58 26.24 25.71 -29.19
N GLY A 59 26.21 25.87 -27.86
CA GLY A 59 25.97 27.16 -27.24
C GLY A 59 27.00 28.23 -27.63
N LEU A 60 28.26 27.84 -27.86
CA LEU A 60 29.33 28.74 -28.33
C LEU A 60 29.26 29.00 -29.84
N ASP A 61 28.79 28.04 -30.63
CA ASP A 61 28.63 28.17 -32.08
C ASP A 61 27.49 29.13 -32.45
N VAL A 62 26.42 29.20 -31.64
CA VAL A 62 25.41 30.29 -31.71
C VAL A 62 26.04 31.67 -31.62
N ARG A 63 27.11 31.80 -30.82
CA ARG A 63 27.89 33.03 -30.66
C ARG A 63 28.95 33.23 -31.75
N SER A 64 29.07 32.32 -32.70
CA SER A 64 29.90 32.48 -33.89
C SER A 64 29.16 33.01 -35.12
N VAL A 65 27.84 32.87 -35.16
CA VAL A 65 26.99 33.33 -36.29
C VAL A 65 27.11 34.84 -36.48
N PRO A 66 27.55 35.34 -37.66
CA PRO A 66 27.74 36.77 -37.86
C PRO A 66 26.45 37.56 -37.64
N LEU A 67 26.57 38.74 -37.03
CA LEU A 67 25.46 39.65 -36.82
C LEU A 67 25.06 40.32 -38.15
N PRO A 68 23.76 40.54 -38.39
CA PRO A 68 23.29 41.19 -39.60
C PRO A 68 23.73 42.66 -39.65
N GLU A 69 24.28 43.08 -40.79
CA GLU A 69 24.69 44.47 -41.01
C GLU A 69 23.49 45.44 -40.92
N GLY A 70 23.67 46.58 -40.25
CA GLY A 70 22.67 47.65 -40.16
C GLY A 70 21.71 47.58 -38.97
N LEU A 71 21.87 46.62 -38.06
CA LEU A 71 21.15 46.55 -36.78
C LEU A 71 22.08 46.85 -35.60
N PRO A 72 21.57 47.43 -34.49
CA PRO A 72 22.40 47.73 -33.32
C PRO A 72 22.92 46.43 -32.70
N GLU A 73 24.24 46.38 -32.50
CA GLU A 73 24.97 45.18 -32.07
C GLU A 73 24.54 44.71 -30.66
N GLY A 74 24.24 45.65 -29.76
CA GLY A 74 23.88 45.35 -28.37
C GLY A 74 22.63 44.48 -28.20
N PRO A 75 21.45 44.86 -28.74
CA PRO A 75 20.24 44.05 -28.68
C PRO A 75 20.39 42.65 -29.31
N LEU A 76 21.11 42.57 -30.43
CA LEU A 76 21.31 41.29 -31.12
C LEU A 76 22.22 40.35 -30.33
N GLU A 77 23.29 40.88 -29.72
CA GLU A 77 24.17 40.08 -28.86
C GLU A 77 23.44 39.61 -27.60
N ALA A 78 22.53 40.42 -27.05
CA ALA A 78 21.67 40.02 -25.93
C ALA A 78 20.73 38.85 -26.31
N ILE A 79 20.15 38.87 -27.52
CA ILE A 79 19.30 37.80 -28.05
C ILE A 79 20.11 36.51 -28.23
N ARG A 80 21.32 36.59 -28.82
CA ARG A 80 22.23 35.43 -28.96
C ARG A 80 22.58 34.83 -27.61
N CYS A 81 22.86 35.66 -26.62
CA CYS A 81 23.16 35.21 -25.27
C CYS A 81 21.97 34.47 -24.64
N ARG A 82 20.73 34.96 -24.82
CA ARG A 82 19.51 34.29 -24.33
C ARG A 82 19.27 32.95 -25.03
N ILE A 83 19.39 32.90 -26.35
CA ILE A 83 19.23 31.66 -27.14
C ILE A 83 20.29 30.63 -26.71
N SER A 84 21.56 31.04 -26.68
CA SER A 84 22.70 30.22 -26.22
C SER A 84 22.46 29.66 -24.81
N ARG A 85 22.01 30.49 -23.87
CA ARG A 85 21.71 30.10 -22.48
C ARG A 85 20.60 29.06 -22.38
N ARG A 86 19.49 29.29 -23.10
CA ARG A 86 18.34 28.39 -23.05
C ARG A 86 18.64 27.03 -23.69
N MET A 87 19.42 27.01 -24.77
CA MET A 87 19.89 25.77 -25.37
C MET A 87 20.78 24.94 -24.46
N ILE A 88 21.75 25.59 -23.82
CA ILE A 88 22.66 24.90 -22.90
C ILE A 88 21.80 24.24 -21.81
N SER A 89 20.86 24.99 -21.23
CA SER A 89 19.91 24.46 -20.25
C SER A 89 19.12 23.24 -20.75
N LEU A 90 18.53 23.30 -21.95
CA LEU A 90 17.69 22.23 -22.49
C LEU A 90 18.49 20.99 -22.89
N GLY A 91 19.64 21.18 -23.55
CA GLY A 91 20.52 20.07 -23.93
C GLY A 91 21.06 19.32 -22.70
N ILE A 92 21.29 20.04 -21.60
CA ILE A 92 21.70 19.44 -20.33
C ILE A 92 20.58 18.66 -19.67
N GLU A 93 19.38 19.23 -19.61
CA GLU A 93 18.22 18.54 -19.06
C GLU A 93 17.97 17.23 -19.80
N HIS A 94 18.14 17.26 -21.13
CA HIS A 94 18.08 16.07 -21.96
C HIS A 94 19.15 15.02 -21.62
N VAL A 95 20.43 15.42 -21.51
CA VAL A 95 21.50 14.48 -21.12
C VAL A 95 21.22 13.89 -19.73
N ILE A 96 20.77 14.68 -18.77
CA ILE A 96 20.43 14.21 -17.42
C ILE A 96 19.28 13.18 -17.46
N GLN A 97 18.22 13.45 -18.22
CA GLN A 97 17.11 12.52 -18.38
C GLN A 97 17.56 11.20 -19.03
N ARG A 98 18.46 11.26 -20.02
CA ARG A 98 19.03 10.07 -20.66
C ARG A 98 19.86 9.24 -19.67
N GLU A 99 20.75 9.87 -18.92
CA GLU A 99 21.56 9.17 -17.91
C GLU A 99 20.66 8.56 -16.81
N ARG A 100 19.60 9.26 -16.38
CA ARG A 100 18.59 8.71 -15.44
C ARG A 100 17.90 7.46 -15.99
N ALA A 101 17.55 7.47 -17.27
CA ALA A 101 16.90 6.34 -17.92
C ALA A 101 17.85 5.14 -18.09
N ALA A 102 19.15 5.38 -18.31
CA ALA A 102 20.16 4.34 -18.50
C ALA A 102 20.57 3.63 -17.20
N VAL A 103 20.47 4.31 -16.07
CA VAL A 103 21.02 3.85 -14.79
C VAL A 103 20.13 2.83 -14.05
N GLY A 104 18.80 2.86 -14.25
CA GLY A 104 17.87 2.06 -13.44
C GLY A 104 17.88 2.49 -11.96
N LEU A 105 16.79 2.33 -11.22
CA LEU A 105 16.66 2.88 -9.86
C LEU A 105 17.46 2.11 -8.77
N GLY A 106 18.69 1.64 -9.06
CA GLY A 106 19.40 0.65 -8.24
C GLY A 106 20.50 1.16 -7.30
N GLU A 107 21.40 2.05 -7.75
CA GLU A 107 22.61 2.37 -6.97
C GLU A 107 22.79 3.87 -6.64
N ILE A 108 23.09 4.17 -5.37
CA ILE A 108 23.32 5.54 -4.84
C ILE A 108 24.45 6.27 -5.56
N THR A 109 25.48 5.53 -5.98
CA THR A 109 26.62 6.02 -6.77
C THR A 109 26.16 6.76 -8.02
N ASP A 110 25.11 6.26 -8.67
CA ASP A 110 24.61 6.85 -9.91
C ASP A 110 23.67 8.04 -9.67
N VAL A 111 22.85 8.01 -8.62
CA VAL A 111 22.05 9.18 -8.19
C VAL A 111 22.96 10.34 -7.79
N VAL A 112 24.03 10.04 -7.05
CA VAL A 112 25.06 11.01 -6.68
C VAL A 112 25.78 11.55 -7.92
N ARG A 113 26.12 10.71 -8.90
CA ARG A 113 26.70 11.12 -10.18
C ARG A 113 25.78 12.06 -10.95
N ILE A 114 24.48 11.75 -11.05
CA ILE A 114 23.47 12.57 -11.75
C ILE A 114 23.29 13.93 -11.06
N ASN A 115 23.18 13.96 -9.74
CA ASN A 115 23.04 15.23 -8.99
C ASN A 115 24.30 16.09 -9.10
N LYS A 116 25.49 15.48 -9.11
CA LYS A 116 26.76 16.19 -9.32
C LYS A 116 26.91 16.72 -10.74
N LEU A 117 26.45 15.98 -11.76
CA LEU A 117 26.36 16.48 -13.14
C LEU A 117 25.42 17.69 -13.22
N LYS A 118 24.26 17.63 -12.56
CA LYS A 118 23.33 18.76 -12.49
C LYS A 118 23.97 19.99 -11.84
N LEU A 119 24.63 19.82 -10.69
CA LEU A 119 25.30 20.90 -9.96
C LEU A 119 26.45 21.53 -10.75
N LEU A 120 27.33 20.71 -11.32
CA LEU A 120 28.41 21.16 -12.19
C LEU A 120 27.89 22.02 -13.31
N THR A 121 26.78 21.58 -13.89
CA THR A 121 26.20 22.23 -15.04
C THR A 121 25.56 23.57 -14.68
N THR A 122 24.80 23.62 -13.59
CA THR A 122 24.30 24.89 -13.04
C THR A 122 25.45 25.86 -12.78
N LEU A 123 26.54 25.39 -12.18
CA LEU A 123 27.72 26.21 -11.90
C LEU A 123 28.42 26.72 -13.16
N VAL A 124 28.61 25.87 -14.18
CA VAL A 124 29.19 26.31 -15.46
C VAL A 124 28.27 27.32 -16.13
N GLN A 125 26.96 27.11 -16.11
CA GLN A 125 26.00 28.06 -16.65
C GLN A 125 26.07 29.41 -15.94
N GLU A 126 26.14 29.41 -14.61
CA GLU A 126 26.28 30.63 -13.82
C GLU A 126 27.62 31.35 -14.03
N LEU A 127 28.71 30.60 -14.21
CA LEU A 127 30.01 31.17 -14.56
C LEU A 127 29.98 31.86 -15.93
N VAL A 128 29.38 31.20 -16.92
CA VAL A 128 29.13 31.79 -18.25
C VAL A 128 28.29 33.06 -18.10
N ASP A 129 27.22 33.02 -17.31
CA ASP A 129 26.34 34.16 -17.07
C ASP A 129 27.10 35.33 -16.38
N TYR A 130 27.93 35.04 -15.38
CA TYR A 130 28.75 36.03 -14.68
C TYR A 130 29.75 36.72 -15.64
N PHE A 131 30.44 35.94 -16.48
CA PHE A 131 31.38 36.50 -17.45
C PHE A 131 30.71 37.30 -18.58
N THR A 132 29.44 37.01 -18.86
CA THR A 132 28.67 37.74 -19.88
C THR A 132 28.03 39.03 -19.38
N THR A 133 27.87 39.18 -18.06
CA THR A 133 27.15 40.32 -17.47
C THR A 133 28.07 41.37 -16.85
N GLN A 134 29.33 41.01 -16.55
CA GLN A 134 30.33 41.95 -16.04
C GLN A 134 31.24 42.45 -17.18
N PRO A 135 31.61 43.75 -17.23
CA PRO A 135 32.67 44.21 -18.12
C PRO A 135 33.95 43.47 -17.74
N CYS A 136 34.38 42.55 -18.61
CA CYS A 136 35.50 41.68 -18.32
C CYS A 136 36.73 42.51 -17.95
N PRO A 137 37.50 42.13 -16.92
CA PRO A 137 38.82 42.70 -16.70
C PRO A 137 39.61 42.53 -18.00
N GLU A 138 40.40 43.52 -18.41
CA GLU A 138 41.14 43.56 -19.70
C GLU A 138 41.99 42.30 -20.03
N ARG A 139 42.15 41.38 -19.07
CA ARG A 139 42.87 40.10 -19.20
C ARG A 139 42.00 38.87 -19.46
N LEU A 140 40.67 38.99 -19.42
CA LEU A 140 39.72 37.90 -19.70
C LEU A 140 38.93 38.25 -20.97
N THR A 141 39.58 38.13 -22.13
CA THR A 141 38.92 38.42 -23.40
C THR A 141 37.96 37.29 -23.79
N PRO A 142 36.94 37.54 -24.63
CA PRO A 142 36.10 36.48 -25.21
C PRO A 142 36.92 35.36 -25.89
N HIS A 143 38.09 35.71 -26.45
CA HIS A 143 39.05 34.74 -26.99
C HIS A 143 39.65 33.84 -25.91
N TRP A 144 40.03 34.39 -24.75
CA TRP A 144 40.51 33.61 -23.61
C TRP A 144 39.44 32.63 -23.11
N ILE A 145 38.18 33.07 -23.00
CA ILE A 145 37.05 32.20 -22.63
C ILE A 145 36.85 31.08 -23.67
N ARG A 146 37.00 31.39 -24.96
CA ARG A 146 36.88 30.39 -26.04
C ARG A 146 38.01 29.35 -26.02
N VAL A 147 39.23 29.76 -25.72
CA VAL A 147 40.44 28.91 -25.75
C VAL A 147 40.64 28.15 -24.42
N HIS A 148 40.19 28.70 -23.29
CA HIS A 148 40.45 28.15 -21.94
C HIS A 148 39.20 27.83 -21.12
N MET A 149 37.98 28.10 -21.59
CA MET A 149 36.73 27.64 -20.97
C MET A 149 35.82 26.84 -21.93
N GLY A 150 36.24 26.65 -23.19
CA GLY A 150 35.56 25.77 -24.15
C GLY A 150 35.84 24.28 -23.93
N ILE A 151 35.76 23.50 -25.02
CA ILE A 151 35.97 22.03 -25.03
C ILE A 151 37.17 21.57 -24.19
N PRO A 152 38.36 22.23 -24.17
CA PRO A 152 39.50 21.76 -23.39
C PRO A 152 39.33 21.84 -21.87
N PHE A 153 38.68 22.89 -21.36
CA PHE A 153 38.43 23.07 -19.93
C PHE A 153 37.29 22.17 -19.46
N TYR A 154 36.24 22.08 -20.26
CA TYR A 154 35.16 21.15 -20.01
C TYR A 154 35.66 19.69 -20.07
N SER A 155 36.47 19.33 -21.07
CA SER A 155 37.08 18.00 -21.18
C SER A 155 38.07 17.73 -20.05
N GLN A 156 38.83 18.73 -19.57
CA GLN A 156 39.66 18.59 -18.38
C GLN A 156 38.81 18.40 -17.12
N MET A 157 37.73 19.15 -16.95
CA MET A 157 36.80 18.97 -15.84
C MET A 157 36.12 17.61 -15.88
N MET A 158 35.64 17.17 -17.05
CA MET A 158 35.03 15.85 -17.26
C MET A 158 36.04 14.73 -17.06
N SER A 159 37.27 14.88 -17.55
CA SER A 159 38.36 13.95 -17.28
C SER A 159 38.69 13.85 -15.79
N ILE A 160 38.57 14.93 -15.02
CA ILE A 160 38.76 14.90 -13.56
C ILE A 160 37.57 14.21 -12.87
N ILE A 161 36.36 14.37 -13.41
CA ILE A 161 35.11 13.78 -12.91
C ILE A 161 35.02 12.28 -13.23
N GLU A 162 35.47 11.85 -14.40
CA GLU A 162 35.37 10.47 -14.88
C GLU A 162 36.44 9.55 -14.28
N ASN A 163 37.62 10.07 -13.92
CA ASN A 163 38.77 9.23 -13.54
C ASN A 163 38.97 9.00 -12.04
N ASN A 164 38.29 9.70 -11.11
CA ASN A 164 38.71 9.71 -9.70
C ASN A 164 37.77 9.09 -8.65
N GLY A 165 36.57 8.63 -8.96
CA GLY A 165 35.65 7.95 -8.00
C GLY A 165 35.14 8.80 -6.81
N PHE A 166 35.96 9.71 -6.28
CA PHE A 166 35.70 10.75 -5.31
C PHE A 166 36.32 12.07 -5.82
N TYR A 167 35.51 13.12 -5.90
CA TYR A 167 35.88 14.38 -6.57
C TYR A 167 36.73 15.27 -5.67
N ASP A 168 37.95 15.62 -6.09
CA ASP A 168 38.74 16.68 -5.47
C ASP A 168 38.32 18.05 -6.05
N TRP A 169 37.32 18.67 -5.42
CA TRP A 169 36.87 20.02 -5.76
C TRP A 169 37.98 21.09 -5.59
N GLY A 170 39.06 20.78 -4.87
CA GLY A 170 40.27 21.60 -4.81
C GLY A 170 40.99 21.69 -6.15
N VAL A 171 41.01 20.62 -6.94
CA VAL A 171 41.56 20.63 -8.30
C VAL A 171 40.71 21.49 -9.23
N VAL A 172 39.37 21.34 -9.18
CA VAL A 172 38.44 22.17 -9.96
C VAL A 172 38.55 23.64 -9.56
N ARG A 173 38.66 23.94 -8.26
CA ARG A 173 38.94 25.30 -7.75
C ARG A 173 40.23 25.86 -8.33
N ASN A 174 41.28 25.05 -8.42
CA ASN A 174 42.57 25.52 -8.93
C ASN A 174 42.56 25.77 -10.46
N LEU A 175 41.65 25.13 -11.19
CA LEU A 175 41.40 25.42 -12.60
C LEU A 175 40.63 26.73 -12.82
N LEU A 176 39.89 27.20 -11.82
CA LEU A 176 39.17 28.48 -11.91
C LEU A 176 40.11 29.69 -11.66
N PRO A 177 39.88 30.83 -12.35
CA PRO A 177 40.54 32.10 -12.03
C PRO A 177 40.39 32.48 -10.56
N VAL A 178 41.42 33.07 -9.95
CA VAL A 178 41.50 33.34 -8.50
C VAL A 178 40.25 34.06 -7.94
N GLN A 179 39.67 34.99 -8.71
CA GLN A 179 38.48 35.75 -8.33
C GLN A 179 37.20 34.90 -8.22
N LEU A 180 37.13 33.78 -8.95
CA LEU A 180 35.97 32.88 -8.97
C LEU A 180 36.09 31.73 -7.98
N ARG A 181 37.30 31.46 -7.49
CA ARG A 181 37.57 30.38 -6.53
C ARG A 181 36.76 30.53 -5.24
N GLU A 182 36.58 31.76 -4.77
CA GLU A 182 35.84 32.08 -3.54
C GLU A 182 34.32 31.96 -3.75
N ILE A 183 33.81 32.42 -4.90
CA ILE A 183 32.37 32.35 -5.26
C ILE A 183 31.93 30.89 -5.47
N PHE A 184 32.76 30.10 -6.17
CA PHE A 184 32.53 28.68 -6.45
C PHE A 184 32.36 27.85 -5.16
N PHE A 185 33.19 28.10 -4.16
CA PHE A 185 33.19 27.31 -2.92
C PHE A 185 32.06 27.70 -1.95
N TYR A 186 31.60 28.95 -1.98
CA TYR A 186 30.48 29.42 -1.16
C TYR A 186 29.17 28.74 -1.55
N LYS A 187 28.88 28.63 -2.86
CA LYS A 187 27.66 27.98 -3.36
C LYS A 187 27.65 26.46 -3.21
N LEU A 188 28.79 25.81 -3.45
CA LEU A 188 28.94 24.37 -3.18
C LEU A 188 28.67 24.03 -1.70
N LYS A 189 28.98 24.94 -0.78
CA LYS A 189 28.65 24.80 0.65
C LYS A 189 27.17 24.99 0.97
N GLU A 190 26.40 25.74 0.17
CA GLU A 190 24.96 25.95 0.38
C GLU A 190 24.11 24.81 -0.20
N GLU A 191 24.53 24.16 -1.30
CA GLU A 191 23.74 23.13 -1.99
C GLU A 191 24.21 21.68 -1.76
N ALA A 192 25.46 21.45 -1.33
CA ALA A 192 25.89 20.11 -0.98
C ALA A 192 25.41 19.76 0.43
N VAL A 193 24.30 19.00 0.51
CA VAL A 193 24.24 17.97 1.56
C VAL A 193 25.52 17.19 1.40
N THR A 194 26.41 17.25 2.39
CA THR A 194 27.72 16.62 2.24
C THR A 194 27.49 15.12 2.05
N THR A 195 28.37 14.44 1.30
CA THR A 195 28.31 12.97 1.19
C THR A 195 28.24 12.33 2.59
N GLU A 196 28.90 12.98 3.57
CA GLU A 196 28.85 12.64 4.99
C GLU A 196 27.44 12.75 5.60
N GLU A 197 26.69 13.84 5.35
CA GLU A 197 25.29 13.96 5.82
C GLU A 197 24.37 12.92 5.18
N LEU A 198 24.56 12.57 3.90
CA LEU A 198 23.78 11.50 3.26
C LEU A 198 24.12 10.11 3.82
N GLU A 199 25.39 9.83 4.07
CA GLU A 199 25.85 8.61 4.75
C GLU A 199 25.29 8.54 6.17
N GLU A 200 25.24 9.67 6.88
CA GLU A 200 24.63 9.79 8.21
C GLU A 200 23.13 9.45 8.14
N TYR A 201 22.38 10.05 7.21
CA TYR A 201 20.95 9.82 7.06
C TYR A 201 20.64 8.37 6.69
N ARG A 202 21.38 7.83 5.71
CA ARG A 202 21.31 6.41 5.36
C ARG A 202 21.61 5.55 6.57
N GLY A 203 22.63 5.92 7.33
CA GLY A 203 23.02 5.23 8.55
C GLY A 203 21.91 5.18 9.60
N ILE A 204 21.17 6.28 9.79
CA ILE A 204 19.99 6.33 10.66
C ILE A 204 18.89 5.41 10.12
N ALA A 205 18.55 5.53 8.84
CA ALA A 205 17.46 4.76 8.23
C ALA A 205 17.72 3.25 8.25
N GLU A 206 18.94 2.80 7.96
CA GLU A 206 19.30 1.38 7.98
C GLU A 206 19.25 0.78 9.40
N LYS A 207 19.59 1.58 10.42
CA LYS A 207 19.75 1.10 11.81
C LYS A 207 18.47 1.24 12.63
N LEU A 208 17.68 2.28 12.35
CA LEU A 208 16.51 2.67 13.13
C LEU A 208 15.20 2.70 12.33
N GLY A 209 15.27 2.58 11.00
CA GLY A 209 14.12 2.61 10.09
C GLY A 209 13.84 4.00 9.47
N PRO A 210 13.05 4.06 8.38
CA PRO A 210 12.73 5.29 7.67
C PRO A 210 11.95 6.30 8.54
N GLU A 211 11.16 5.82 9.50
CA GLU A 211 10.43 6.65 10.46
C GLU A 211 11.38 7.40 11.40
N ALA A 212 12.44 6.73 11.85
CA ALA A 212 13.43 7.33 12.74
C ALA A 212 14.24 8.41 12.01
N LEU A 213 14.61 8.18 10.74
CA LEU A 213 15.23 9.21 9.92
C LEU A 213 14.27 10.39 9.72
N SER A 214 13.00 10.14 9.43
CA SER A 214 12.01 11.21 9.24
C SER A 214 11.81 12.03 10.51
N GLU A 215 11.77 11.40 11.69
CA GLU A 215 11.70 12.12 12.96
C GLU A 215 12.98 12.93 13.23
N PHE A 216 14.14 12.36 12.91
CA PHE A 216 15.41 13.07 13.04
C PHE A 216 15.43 14.33 12.15
N LEU A 217 14.92 14.24 10.93
CA LEU A 217 14.79 15.39 10.03
C LEU A 217 13.79 16.43 10.56
N VAL A 218 12.71 16.00 11.23
CA VAL A 218 11.77 16.93 11.91
C VAL A 218 12.45 17.60 13.10
N ALA A 219 13.12 16.83 13.96
CA ALA A 219 13.77 17.31 15.17
C ALA A 219 14.96 18.25 14.88
N SER A 220 15.67 18.03 13.77
CA SER A 220 16.73 18.93 13.30
C SER A 220 16.22 20.15 12.51
N GLY A 221 14.90 20.29 12.35
CA GLY A 221 14.28 21.40 11.61
C GLY A 221 14.54 21.38 10.11
N LYS A 222 14.98 20.25 9.56
CA LYS A 222 15.25 20.05 8.12
C LYS A 222 13.96 19.85 7.33
N ILE A 223 12.91 19.31 7.96
CA ILE A 223 11.56 19.20 7.38
C ILE A 223 10.49 19.66 8.38
N ASN A 224 9.33 20.08 7.88
CA ASN A 224 8.18 20.37 8.72
C ASN A 224 7.59 19.07 9.29
N LYS A 225 7.06 19.17 10.51
CA LYS A 225 6.35 18.06 11.16
C LYS A 225 5.19 17.50 10.32
N ASN A 226 4.48 18.36 9.58
CA ASN A 226 3.38 17.95 8.70
C ASN A 226 3.83 17.14 7.48
N ASP A 227 5.12 17.21 7.12
CA ASP A 227 5.71 16.46 6.00
C ASP A 227 6.30 15.11 6.44
N PHE A 228 6.17 14.74 7.72
CA PHE A 228 6.72 13.50 8.27
C PHE A 228 6.30 12.27 7.47
N GLN A 229 5.00 12.14 7.19
CA GLN A 229 4.46 10.97 6.50
C GLN A 229 4.94 10.88 5.05
N ARG A 230 4.86 12.01 4.32
CA ARG A 230 5.35 12.11 2.94
C ARG A 230 6.84 11.79 2.86
N THR A 231 7.64 12.29 3.81
CA THR A 231 9.08 12.04 3.87
C THR A 231 9.36 10.56 4.16
N THR A 232 8.63 9.96 5.10
CA THR A 232 8.74 8.53 5.42
C THR A 232 8.43 7.68 4.19
N ASP A 233 7.37 8.00 3.46
CA ASP A 233 6.97 7.28 2.26
C ASP A 233 8.02 7.42 1.13
N LEU A 234 8.59 8.61 0.96
CA LEU A 234 9.69 8.83 0.02
C LEU A 234 10.93 8.01 0.40
N ILE A 235 11.37 8.09 1.66
CA ILE A 235 12.55 7.33 2.14
C ILE A 235 12.31 5.83 1.94
N ALA A 236 11.13 5.32 2.31
CA ALA A 236 10.79 3.90 2.17
C ALA A 236 10.69 3.45 0.70
N GLN A 237 10.30 4.32 -0.23
CA GLN A 237 10.32 4.01 -1.67
C GLN A 237 11.74 3.82 -2.19
N TYR A 238 12.70 4.61 -1.71
CA TYR A 238 14.10 4.53 -2.16
C TYR A 238 14.91 3.44 -1.45
N LEU A 239 14.71 3.26 -0.15
CA LEU A 239 15.47 2.29 0.65
C LEU A 239 14.79 0.91 0.70
N GLY A 240 13.55 0.81 0.20
CA GLY A 240 12.71 -0.36 0.38
C GLY A 240 12.19 -0.48 1.81
N GLU A 241 11.55 -1.62 2.11
CA GLU A 241 11.30 -2.02 3.48
C GLU A 241 12.62 -2.52 4.07
N VAL A 242 13.41 -1.60 4.63
CA VAL A 242 14.58 -1.99 5.40
C VAL A 242 14.06 -2.63 6.68
N GLU A 243 14.16 -3.96 6.77
CA GLU A 243 13.96 -4.65 8.04
C GLU A 243 14.95 -4.06 9.02
N SER A 244 14.47 -3.47 10.11
CA SER A 244 15.37 -2.91 11.10
C SER A 244 16.12 -4.08 11.72
N ASP A 245 17.38 -4.27 11.33
CA ASP A 245 18.28 -5.21 11.97
C ASP A 245 18.19 -5.12 13.49
N HIS A 246 18.52 -6.20 14.20
CA HIS A 246 18.73 -6.16 15.64
C HIS A 246 19.69 -5.00 15.99
N PHE A 247 19.22 -4.11 16.86
CA PHE A 247 19.96 -2.93 17.27
C PHE A 247 20.92 -3.29 18.39
N THR A 248 22.22 -3.12 18.17
CA THR A 248 23.27 -3.48 19.13
C THR A 248 24.01 -2.24 19.65
N PRO A 249 24.68 -2.30 20.81
CA PRO A 249 25.46 -1.19 21.35
C PRO A 249 26.51 -0.63 20.38
N GLN A 250 27.14 -1.48 19.55
CA GLN A 250 28.12 -1.05 18.55
C GLN A 250 27.52 -0.08 17.53
N LYS A 251 26.22 -0.23 17.20
CA LYS A 251 25.51 0.66 16.28
C LYS A 251 25.29 2.07 16.85
N LEU A 252 25.42 2.27 18.17
CA LEU A 252 25.34 3.61 18.79
C LEU A 252 26.42 4.56 18.27
N SER A 253 27.66 4.07 18.18
CA SER A 253 28.80 4.84 17.68
C SER A 253 28.58 5.39 16.26
N LEU A 254 27.72 4.75 15.48
CA LEU A 254 27.40 5.09 14.09
C LEU A 254 26.25 6.08 13.94
N LEU A 255 25.54 6.41 15.04
CA LEU A 255 24.46 7.40 15.04
C LEU A 255 25.00 8.78 15.42
N PRO A 256 24.52 9.88 14.84
CA PRO A 256 24.91 11.23 15.22
C PRO A 256 24.35 11.65 16.59
N ASP A 257 24.99 12.62 17.27
CA ASP A 257 24.60 13.02 18.63
C ASP A 257 23.18 13.62 18.68
N ALA A 258 22.79 14.34 17.63
CA ALA A 258 21.46 14.94 17.48
C ALA A 258 20.31 13.92 17.51
N VAL A 259 20.55 12.64 17.16
CA VAL A 259 19.55 11.56 17.33
C VAL A 259 19.20 11.36 18.81
N PHE A 260 20.16 11.49 19.71
CA PHE A 260 19.95 11.30 21.15
C PHE A 260 19.31 12.51 21.82
N GLU A 261 19.29 13.66 21.16
CA GLU A 261 18.65 14.88 21.65
C GLU A 261 17.14 14.88 21.38
N ALA A 262 16.69 14.18 20.34
CA ALA A 262 15.28 13.98 20.05
C ALA A 262 14.66 12.97 21.05
N PRO A 263 13.71 13.38 21.92
CA PRO A 263 13.22 12.52 23.00
C PRO A 263 12.57 11.21 22.51
N GLY A 264 11.83 11.26 21.39
CA GLY A 264 11.19 10.07 20.80
C GLY A 264 12.20 9.07 20.28
N LEU A 265 13.24 9.53 19.56
CA LEU A 265 14.35 8.68 19.10
C LEU A 265 15.18 8.12 20.25
N ARG A 266 15.52 8.95 21.24
CA ARG A 266 16.24 8.49 22.43
C ARG A 266 15.47 7.37 23.15
N ASN A 267 14.15 7.51 23.31
CA ASN A 267 13.30 6.49 23.91
C ASN A 267 13.21 5.21 23.05
N LEU A 268 13.10 5.35 21.73
CA LEU A 268 13.13 4.21 20.80
C LEU A 268 14.44 3.42 20.93
N ILE A 269 15.59 4.11 20.96
CA ILE A 269 16.91 3.49 21.12
C ILE A 269 17.02 2.84 22.51
N PHE A 270 16.57 3.51 23.57
CA PHE A 270 16.52 2.95 24.92
C PHE A 270 15.77 1.60 24.93
N ILE A 271 14.57 1.57 24.35
CA ILE A 271 13.73 0.37 24.31
C ILE A 271 14.38 -0.74 23.48
N LYS A 272 14.96 -0.41 22.32
CA LYS A 272 15.67 -1.38 21.48
C LYS A 272 16.88 -1.99 22.23
N LEU A 273 17.69 -1.16 22.89
CA LEU A 273 18.83 -1.64 23.70
C LEU A 273 18.40 -2.42 24.93
N ARG A 274 17.32 -2.02 25.61
CA ARG A 274 16.73 -2.77 26.72
C ARG A 274 16.37 -4.18 26.26
N ASN A 275 15.64 -4.29 25.16
CA ASN A 275 15.20 -5.58 24.62
C ASN A 275 16.39 -6.43 24.17
N TRP A 276 17.38 -5.81 23.52
CA TRP A 276 18.61 -6.49 23.13
C TRP A 276 19.38 -7.01 24.36
N CYS A 277 19.58 -6.19 25.40
CA CYS A 277 20.24 -6.61 26.63
C CYS A 277 19.49 -7.80 27.27
N TYR A 278 18.17 -7.71 27.33
CA TYR A 278 17.34 -8.80 27.82
C TYR A 278 17.59 -10.09 27.02
N GLY A 279 17.50 -10.03 25.68
CA GLY A 279 17.76 -11.18 24.81
C GLY A 279 19.14 -11.80 25.03
N GLN A 280 20.19 -10.97 25.08
CA GLN A 280 21.56 -11.44 25.33
C GLN A 280 21.74 -12.09 26.70
N LEU A 281 21.10 -11.55 27.75
CA LEU A 281 21.15 -12.12 29.09
C LEU A 281 20.44 -13.48 29.15
N ILE A 282 19.30 -13.62 28.46
CA ILE A 282 18.55 -14.88 28.36
C ILE A 282 19.34 -15.92 27.57
N VAL A 283 19.97 -15.55 26.45
CA VAL A 283 20.82 -16.45 25.66
C VAL A 283 22.03 -16.93 26.47
N ALA A 284 22.68 -16.02 27.21
CA ALA A 284 23.90 -16.33 27.95
C ALA A 284 23.66 -17.23 29.18
N HIS A 285 22.55 -17.04 29.90
CA HIS A 285 22.37 -17.70 31.20
C HIS A 285 21.04 -18.45 31.36
N GLY A 286 20.10 -18.29 30.42
CA GLY A 286 18.73 -18.73 30.57
C GLY A 286 17.92 -17.86 31.53
N GLU A 287 16.59 -17.99 31.53
CA GLU A 287 15.66 -17.16 32.31
C GLU A 287 15.78 -17.31 33.85
N ASN A 288 16.32 -18.44 34.31
CA ASN A 288 16.36 -18.83 35.72
C ASN A 288 17.72 -18.60 36.42
N ALA A 289 18.67 -17.92 35.77
CA ALA A 289 20.01 -17.73 36.32
C ALA A 289 20.04 -16.87 37.60
N ALA A 290 21.18 -16.90 38.30
CA ALA A 290 21.40 -16.03 39.45
C ALA A 290 21.55 -14.57 38.99
N ILE A 291 21.09 -13.61 39.81
CA ILE A 291 21.17 -12.18 39.44
C ILE A 291 22.62 -11.71 39.28
N SER A 292 23.54 -12.29 40.06
CA SER A 292 24.98 -12.00 39.94
C SER A 292 25.50 -12.22 38.53
N ASP A 293 25.01 -13.28 37.86
CA ASP A 293 25.49 -13.68 36.54
C ASP A 293 25.02 -12.68 35.47
N TYR A 294 23.76 -12.22 35.62
CA TYR A 294 23.23 -11.14 34.78
C TYR A 294 23.97 -9.81 34.99
N LYS A 295 24.24 -9.43 36.26
CA LYS A 295 24.96 -8.18 36.58
C LYS A 295 26.33 -8.14 35.91
N ASN A 296 27.12 -9.20 36.08
CA ASN A 296 28.46 -9.30 35.50
C ASN A 296 28.44 -9.25 33.97
N SER A 297 27.41 -9.84 33.35
CA SER A 297 27.29 -9.88 31.89
C SER A 297 26.82 -8.57 31.29
N LEU A 298 25.87 -7.89 31.97
CA LEU A 298 25.35 -6.61 31.50
C LEU A 298 26.43 -5.54 31.42
N GLU A 299 27.33 -5.46 32.41
CA GLU A 299 28.45 -4.52 32.38
C GLU A 299 29.33 -4.72 31.14
N ASN A 300 29.63 -5.98 30.82
CA ASN A 300 30.39 -6.32 29.62
C ASN A 300 29.63 -5.98 28.33
N LEU A 301 28.33 -6.25 28.27
CA LEU A 301 27.49 -5.98 27.09
C LEU A 301 27.37 -4.48 26.80
N LEU A 302 27.09 -3.66 27.81
CA LEU A 302 26.88 -2.22 27.64
C LEU A 302 28.17 -1.44 27.39
N ASN A 303 29.34 -1.99 27.75
CA ASN A 303 30.63 -1.36 27.48
C ASN A 303 31.17 -1.68 26.06
N GLN A 304 30.56 -2.62 25.32
CA GLN A 304 30.97 -2.94 23.95
C GLN A 304 30.53 -1.83 22.97
N GLY A 305 31.49 -1.28 22.20
CA GLY A 305 31.19 -0.35 21.12
C GLY A 305 30.81 1.07 21.55
N MET A 306 31.08 1.42 22.81
CA MET A 306 30.89 2.76 23.36
C MET A 306 32.07 3.66 23.02
N ASP A 307 31.78 4.86 22.51
CA ASP A 307 32.78 5.92 22.39
C ASP A 307 32.82 6.73 23.70
N PRO A 308 33.92 6.70 24.46
CA PRO A 308 34.03 7.43 25.72
C PRO A 308 34.02 8.95 25.56
N THR A 309 34.08 9.48 24.33
CA THR A 309 34.04 10.91 24.06
C THR A 309 32.61 11.44 23.81
N ARG A 310 31.63 10.56 23.60
CA ARG A 310 30.25 10.95 23.22
C ARG A 310 29.32 10.98 24.42
N LEU A 311 29.24 12.14 25.07
CA LEU A 311 28.51 12.35 26.33
C LEU A 311 27.04 11.90 26.26
N LYS A 312 26.32 12.18 25.17
CA LYS A 312 24.90 11.81 25.03
C LYS A 312 24.66 10.30 24.95
N GLN A 313 25.61 9.56 24.37
CA GLN A 313 25.57 8.09 24.37
C GLN A 313 25.83 7.54 25.78
N GLN A 314 26.76 8.15 26.51
CA GLN A 314 27.03 7.80 27.91
C GLN A 314 25.84 8.04 28.82
N GLU A 315 25.15 9.17 28.67
CA GLU A 315 23.92 9.46 29.40
C GLU A 315 22.86 8.36 29.16
N LEU A 316 22.64 7.95 27.91
CA LEU A 316 21.69 6.87 27.58
C LEU A 316 22.09 5.52 28.18
N VAL A 317 23.38 5.17 28.14
CA VAL A 317 23.87 3.92 28.72
C VAL A 317 23.82 3.93 30.24
N GLU A 318 24.06 5.07 30.88
CA GLU A 318 23.92 5.18 32.32
C GLU A 318 22.46 5.07 32.77
N ASP A 319 21.52 5.62 31.99
CA ASP A 319 20.09 5.39 32.20
C ASP A 319 19.75 3.89 32.10
N LEU A 320 20.28 3.18 31.09
CA LEU A 320 20.10 1.73 30.95
C LEU A 320 20.71 0.95 32.12
N LYS A 321 21.92 1.30 32.57
CA LYS A 321 22.57 0.70 33.73
C LYS A 321 21.73 0.90 34.98
N THR A 322 21.22 2.11 35.20
CA THR A 322 20.34 2.45 36.32
C THR A 322 19.05 1.63 36.28
N TYR A 323 18.41 1.54 35.11
CA TYR A 323 17.20 0.76 34.89
C TYR A 323 17.41 -0.73 35.21
N TRP A 324 18.46 -1.34 34.68
CA TRP A 324 18.76 -2.75 34.95
C TRP A 324 19.19 -3.01 36.39
N LYS A 325 19.92 -2.08 37.00
CA LYS A 325 20.26 -2.15 38.42
C LYS A 325 19.01 -2.24 39.28
N GLU A 326 18.01 -1.41 39.00
CA GLU A 326 16.71 -1.47 39.68
C GLU A 326 16.03 -2.83 39.50
N ILE A 327 15.98 -3.37 38.27
CA ILE A 327 15.41 -4.71 37.98
C ILE A 327 16.12 -5.82 38.78
N PHE A 328 17.45 -5.74 38.88
CA PHE A 328 18.25 -6.71 39.60
C PHE A 328 18.08 -6.61 41.13
N GLU A 329 17.72 -5.44 41.63
CA GLU A 329 17.45 -5.19 43.06
C GLU A 329 16.01 -5.54 43.46
N VAL A 330 15.10 -5.80 42.52
CA VAL A 330 13.75 -6.28 42.83
C VAL A 330 13.81 -7.61 43.60
N GLU A 331 13.26 -7.67 44.79
CA GLU A 331 13.14 -8.94 45.53
C GLU A 331 11.78 -9.60 45.29
N ALA A 332 11.70 -10.90 45.56
CA ALA A 332 10.42 -11.60 45.57
C ALA A 332 9.57 -11.03 46.72
N PRO A 333 8.31 -10.62 46.47
CA PRO A 333 7.45 -10.13 47.55
C PRO A 333 7.27 -11.18 48.66
N GLU A 334 7.24 -10.75 49.92
CA GLU A 334 7.31 -11.65 51.08
C GLU A 334 6.28 -12.78 51.07
N ARG A 335 5.06 -12.50 50.60
CA ARG A 335 3.94 -13.46 50.52
C ARG A 335 4.09 -14.50 49.41
N LEU A 336 4.90 -14.22 48.39
CA LEU A 336 5.07 -15.08 47.21
C LEU A 336 6.23 -16.06 47.39
N ASN A 337 6.17 -17.19 46.68
CA ASN A 337 7.24 -18.18 46.67
C ASN A 337 8.45 -17.65 45.87
N ASP A 338 9.66 -18.01 46.28
CA ASP A 338 10.87 -17.64 45.52
C ASP A 338 11.08 -18.52 44.27
N HIS A 339 10.37 -19.64 44.23
CA HIS A 339 10.37 -20.61 43.15
C HIS A 339 8.97 -21.17 42.89
N VAL A 340 8.68 -21.45 41.64
CA VAL A 340 7.41 -22.05 41.20
C VAL A 340 7.71 -23.32 40.41
N VAL A 341 7.05 -24.41 40.78
CA VAL A 341 7.19 -25.70 40.13
C VAL A 341 6.13 -25.85 39.03
N ASN A 342 6.53 -26.15 37.80
CA ASN A 342 5.59 -26.37 36.69
C ASN A 342 4.92 -27.76 36.77
N LYS A 343 4.09 -28.11 35.76
CA LYS A 343 3.39 -29.41 35.76
C LYS A 343 4.36 -30.58 35.56
N GLU A 344 5.49 -30.36 34.89
CA GLU A 344 6.57 -31.33 34.73
C GLU A 344 7.44 -31.50 35.99
N GLY A 345 7.20 -30.74 37.06
CA GLY A 345 8.01 -30.80 38.28
C GLY A 345 9.30 -29.97 38.23
N VAL A 346 9.50 -29.18 37.17
CA VAL A 346 10.65 -28.28 37.02
C VAL A 346 10.43 -27.04 37.87
N SER A 347 11.37 -26.79 38.77
CA SER A 347 11.41 -25.58 39.59
C SER A 347 12.03 -24.42 38.80
N SER A 348 11.25 -23.36 38.61
CA SER A 348 11.70 -22.10 38.01
C SER A 348 11.76 -21.00 39.07
N ARG A 349 12.64 -20.03 38.88
CA ARG A 349 12.76 -18.86 39.77
C ARG A 349 11.53 -17.97 39.64
N PHE A 350 11.06 -17.43 40.75
CA PHE A 350 9.91 -16.53 40.80
C PHE A 350 10.20 -15.36 41.76
N PRO A 351 10.37 -14.12 41.27
CA PRO A 351 10.22 -13.67 39.89
C PRO A 351 11.42 -14.01 39.00
N SER A 352 11.13 -14.39 37.76
CA SER A 352 12.12 -14.49 36.69
C SER A 352 12.58 -13.11 36.19
N LEU A 353 13.57 -13.05 35.30
CA LEU A 353 14.10 -11.77 34.82
C LEU A 353 13.02 -10.92 34.13
N ARG A 354 12.24 -11.50 33.21
CA ARG A 354 11.15 -10.76 32.53
C ARG A 354 10.06 -10.26 33.50
N GLN A 355 9.79 -11.05 34.53
CA GLN A 355 8.78 -10.69 35.52
C GLN A 355 9.24 -9.53 36.39
N ARG A 356 10.54 -9.46 36.72
CA ARG A 356 11.14 -8.31 37.40
C ARG A 356 11.05 -7.05 36.56
N VAL A 357 11.29 -7.14 35.25
CA VAL A 357 11.09 -6.01 34.32
C VAL A 357 9.65 -5.49 34.42
N ALA A 358 8.66 -6.39 34.31
CA ALA A 358 7.25 -6.00 34.42
C ALA A 358 6.88 -5.41 35.79
N MET A 359 7.49 -5.88 36.89
CA MET A 359 7.29 -5.30 38.23
C MET A 359 7.78 -3.84 38.29
N VAL A 360 8.98 -3.56 37.77
CA VAL A 360 9.55 -2.21 37.71
C VAL A 360 8.70 -1.29 36.83
N GLU A 361 8.27 -1.76 35.65
CA GLU A 361 7.42 -1.01 34.72
C GLU A 361 6.05 -0.62 35.32
N MET A 362 5.61 -1.31 36.37
CA MET A 362 4.35 -1.05 37.07
C MET A 362 4.53 -0.24 38.36
N LYS A 363 5.76 0.11 38.77
CA LYS A 363 6.05 0.70 40.09
C LYS A 363 5.31 2.02 40.35
N ASN A 364 5.22 2.90 39.36
CA ASN A 364 4.77 4.28 39.55
C ASN A 364 3.24 4.44 39.64
N PRO A 365 2.70 5.31 40.52
CA PRO A 365 1.28 5.68 40.56
C PRO A 365 0.70 6.01 39.18
N GLY A 366 -0.47 5.43 38.85
CA GLY A 366 -1.13 5.64 37.55
C GLY A 366 -0.52 4.86 36.39
N SER A 367 0.41 3.92 36.64
CA SER A 367 1.00 3.11 35.57
C SER A 367 -0.03 2.25 34.84
N LYS A 368 0.02 2.33 33.52
CA LYS A 368 -0.70 1.50 32.56
C LYS A 368 0.34 0.75 31.75
N LYS A 369 0.23 -0.57 31.62
CA LYS A 369 1.13 -1.34 30.75
C LYS A 369 0.38 -2.46 30.04
N PHE A 370 0.72 -2.66 28.77
CA PHE A 370 0.36 -3.83 27.99
C PHE A 370 1.56 -4.75 27.89
N ILE A 371 1.51 -5.85 28.63
CA ILE A 371 2.57 -6.84 28.69
C ILE A 371 2.33 -7.89 27.61
N ALA A 372 3.10 -7.78 26.53
CA ALA A 372 3.04 -8.63 25.36
C ALA A 372 4.11 -9.75 25.45
N PHE A 373 3.95 -10.65 26.43
CA PHE A 373 4.85 -11.79 26.56
C PHE A 373 4.31 -13.01 25.83
N THR A 374 5.23 -13.82 25.28
CA THR A 374 4.95 -15.12 24.65
C THR A 374 4.06 -16.04 25.50
N MET A 375 3.35 -16.98 24.86
CA MET A 375 2.48 -17.92 25.57
C MET A 375 3.32 -18.87 26.43
N GLY A 376 2.88 -19.13 27.66
CA GLY A 376 3.61 -20.01 28.59
C GLY A 376 4.70 -19.33 29.44
N SER A 377 5.04 -18.07 29.18
CA SER A 377 6.10 -17.33 29.88
C SER A 377 5.77 -16.86 31.31
N GLY A 378 4.65 -17.30 31.88
CA GLY A 378 4.26 -16.95 33.26
C GLY A 378 3.50 -15.63 33.43
N LYS A 379 2.83 -15.11 32.37
CA LYS A 379 1.98 -13.90 32.40
C LYS A 379 1.05 -13.80 33.62
N THR A 380 0.34 -14.88 33.95
CA THR A 380 -0.54 -14.92 35.12
C THR A 380 0.21 -14.66 36.43
N GLY A 381 1.41 -15.22 36.59
CA GLY A 381 2.25 -14.98 37.77
C GLY A 381 2.76 -13.54 37.84
N THR A 382 3.05 -12.92 36.68
CA THR A 382 3.47 -11.52 36.58
C THR A 382 2.45 -10.56 37.19
N ALA A 383 1.15 -10.81 37.01
CA ALA A 383 0.09 -9.98 37.60
C ALA A 383 0.13 -9.98 39.14
N PHE A 384 0.27 -11.17 39.76
CA PHE A 384 0.35 -11.28 41.22
C PHE A 384 1.65 -10.69 41.77
N LEU A 385 2.77 -10.91 41.09
CA LEU A 385 4.05 -10.30 41.45
C LEU A 385 3.97 -8.78 41.43
N ALA A 386 3.44 -8.20 40.36
CA ALA A 386 3.25 -6.76 40.26
C ALA A 386 2.31 -6.24 41.36
N LYS A 387 1.20 -6.95 41.65
CA LYS A 387 0.25 -6.55 42.71
C LYS A 387 0.94 -6.43 44.06
N GLU A 388 1.67 -7.46 44.47
CA GLU A 388 2.36 -7.45 45.76
C GLU A 388 3.52 -6.44 45.76
N HIS A 389 4.26 -6.31 44.65
CA HIS A 389 5.37 -5.37 44.52
C HIS A 389 4.96 -3.90 44.66
N VAL A 390 3.84 -3.52 44.06
CA VAL A 390 3.31 -2.14 44.15
C VAL A 390 2.49 -1.90 45.42
N GLY A 391 2.30 -2.92 46.25
CA GLY A 391 1.49 -2.85 47.47
C GLY A 391 0.00 -2.64 47.22
N ALA A 392 -0.52 -3.09 46.07
CA ALA A 392 -1.94 -2.97 45.74
C ALA A 392 -2.81 -3.82 46.67
N LYS A 393 -3.82 -3.18 47.25
CA LYS A 393 -4.70 -3.80 48.25
C LYS A 393 -5.76 -4.67 47.61
N LYS A 394 -6.28 -4.26 46.44
CA LYS A 394 -7.45 -4.88 45.84
C LYS A 394 -7.36 -4.96 44.32
N MET A 395 -7.38 -6.19 43.83
CA MET A 395 -7.20 -6.51 42.42
C MET A 395 -8.48 -7.06 41.78
N LEU A 396 -8.88 -6.46 40.66
CA LEU A 396 -9.86 -7.03 39.74
C LEU A 396 -9.12 -7.75 38.61
N TYR A 397 -9.42 -9.03 38.40
CA TYR A 397 -8.80 -9.85 37.37
C TYR A 397 -9.85 -10.27 36.32
N LEU A 398 -9.81 -9.62 35.17
CA LEU A 398 -10.66 -9.91 34.02
C LEU A 398 -10.02 -11.00 33.15
N CYS A 399 -10.81 -11.96 32.69
CA CYS A 399 -10.31 -13.08 31.89
C CYS A 399 -11.34 -13.60 30.86
N PRO A 400 -10.93 -14.45 29.89
CA PRO A 400 -11.83 -15.02 28.90
C PRO A 400 -13.02 -15.80 29.49
N PRO A 401 -14.15 -15.92 28.77
CA PRO A 401 -15.43 -16.48 29.26
C PRO A 401 -15.46 -18.01 29.43
N ARG A 402 -14.37 -18.63 29.87
CA ARG A 402 -14.28 -20.10 30.03
C ARG A 402 -14.26 -20.47 31.52
N ASP A 403 -15.35 -21.04 32.02
CA ASP A 403 -15.53 -21.44 33.43
C ASP A 403 -14.38 -22.32 33.97
N LEU A 404 -13.79 -23.16 33.12
CA LEU A 404 -12.67 -24.02 33.51
C LEU A 404 -11.36 -23.21 33.70
N LEU A 405 -11.13 -22.21 32.84
CA LEU A 405 -9.97 -21.32 32.95
C LEU A 405 -10.06 -20.51 34.24
N LEU A 406 -11.24 -20.01 34.60
CA LEU A 406 -11.47 -19.29 35.86
C LEU A 406 -11.18 -20.16 37.09
N ARG A 407 -11.69 -21.39 37.12
CA ARG A 407 -11.45 -22.31 38.25
C ARG A 407 -9.97 -22.72 38.33
N GLU A 408 -9.32 -22.94 37.19
CA GLU A 408 -7.88 -23.19 37.15
C GLU A 408 -7.07 -21.96 37.59
N LEU A 409 -7.40 -20.75 37.12
CA LEU A 409 -6.72 -19.50 37.47
C LEU A 409 -6.84 -19.21 38.96
N HIS A 410 -8.03 -19.34 39.53
CA HIS A 410 -8.26 -19.22 40.96
C HIS A 410 -7.46 -20.27 41.75
N GLY A 411 -7.47 -21.52 41.31
CA GLY A 411 -6.66 -22.59 41.91
C GLY A 411 -5.14 -22.34 41.82
N ARG A 412 -4.68 -21.64 40.78
CA ARG A 412 -3.26 -21.31 40.58
C ARG A 412 -2.72 -20.29 41.58
N ILE A 413 -3.55 -19.52 42.30
CA ILE A 413 -3.06 -18.60 43.35
C ILE A 413 -2.15 -19.34 44.34
N LYS A 414 -2.58 -20.51 44.80
CA LYS A 414 -1.83 -21.34 45.76
C LYS A 414 -0.46 -21.77 45.25
N LYS A 415 -0.26 -21.77 43.94
CA LYS A 415 1.02 -22.09 43.29
C LYS A 415 2.04 -20.97 43.48
N TYR A 416 1.58 -19.72 43.50
CA TYR A 416 2.43 -18.54 43.50
C TYR A 416 2.72 -18.02 44.91
N TYR A 417 1.79 -18.21 45.84
CA TYR A 417 1.90 -17.73 47.21
C TYR A 417 2.48 -18.81 48.14
N LYS A 418 3.20 -18.37 49.18
CA LYS A 418 3.61 -19.23 50.30
C LYS A 418 2.36 -19.74 51.02
N SER A 419 2.41 -21.00 51.46
CA SER A 419 1.28 -21.63 52.15
C SER A 419 0.82 -20.81 53.36
N GLY A 420 -0.45 -20.41 53.39
CA GLY A 420 -1.06 -19.61 54.45
C GLY A 420 -0.97 -18.09 54.24
N ASN A 421 -0.26 -17.63 53.21
CA ASN A 421 -0.10 -16.21 52.88
C ASN A 421 -0.91 -15.80 51.63
N GLU A 422 -1.74 -16.69 51.10
CA GLU A 422 -2.59 -16.40 49.94
C GLU A 422 -3.54 -15.23 50.21
N PRO A 423 -3.84 -14.38 49.20
CA PRO A 423 -4.86 -13.36 49.33
C PRO A 423 -6.25 -13.98 49.40
N SER A 424 -7.14 -13.32 50.14
CA SER A 424 -8.58 -13.62 50.03
C SER A 424 -9.00 -13.45 48.57
N SER A 425 -9.61 -14.49 48.00
CA SER A 425 -9.97 -14.49 46.59
C SER A 425 -11.30 -15.17 46.32
N ALA A 426 -11.99 -14.67 45.29
CA ALA A 426 -13.29 -15.17 44.89
C ALA A 426 -13.51 -15.05 43.38
N VAL A 427 -14.47 -15.82 42.87
CA VAL A 427 -14.83 -15.88 41.45
C VAL A 427 -16.30 -15.48 41.28
N ILE A 428 -16.57 -14.54 40.38
CA ILE A 428 -17.93 -14.21 39.94
C ILE A 428 -18.10 -14.81 38.53
N ALA A 429 -18.86 -15.90 38.42
CA ALA A 429 -19.10 -16.62 37.17
C ALA A 429 -20.57 -17.01 37.04
N SER A 430 -20.93 -17.65 35.92
CA SER A 430 -22.28 -18.17 35.69
C SER A 430 -22.69 -19.11 36.84
N GLY A 431 -23.86 -18.85 37.43
CA GLY A 431 -24.40 -19.61 38.56
C GLY A 431 -24.08 -19.08 39.96
N VAL A 432 -23.25 -18.03 40.09
CA VAL A 432 -23.11 -17.30 41.37
C VAL A 432 -24.37 -16.44 41.60
N ASP A 433 -24.95 -16.51 42.80
CA ASP A 433 -26.12 -15.69 43.13
C ASP A 433 -25.78 -14.20 43.02
N LYS A 434 -26.63 -13.47 42.29
CA LYS A 434 -26.46 -12.06 42.00
C LYS A 434 -26.56 -11.20 43.25
N GLU A 435 -27.26 -11.67 44.28
CA GLU A 435 -27.33 -11.01 45.59
C GLU A 435 -25.96 -10.96 46.29
N ASN A 436 -25.08 -11.92 46.01
CA ASN A 436 -23.78 -12.04 46.66
C ASN A 436 -22.67 -11.23 45.97
N TRP A 437 -22.95 -10.56 44.84
CA TRP A 437 -21.90 -9.86 44.09
C TRP A 437 -21.23 -8.76 44.91
N ALA A 438 -21.99 -7.90 45.58
CA ALA A 438 -21.45 -6.82 46.40
C ALA A 438 -20.60 -7.37 47.56
N ASP A 439 -21.06 -8.44 48.22
CA ASP A 439 -20.32 -9.08 49.31
C ASP A 439 -19.02 -9.71 48.82
N ILE A 440 -19.04 -10.40 47.67
CA ILE A 440 -17.84 -10.97 47.05
C ILE A 440 -16.86 -9.86 46.69
N LEU A 441 -17.34 -8.80 46.04
CA LEU A 441 -16.52 -7.67 45.63
C LEU A 441 -15.90 -6.98 46.85
N ASN A 442 -16.64 -6.77 47.93
CA ASN A 442 -16.15 -6.04 49.10
C ASN A 442 -15.20 -6.84 50.00
N ASN A 443 -15.43 -8.14 50.18
CA ASN A 443 -14.74 -8.95 51.19
C ASN A 443 -13.48 -9.70 50.70
N ASN A 444 -13.09 -9.56 49.43
CA ASN A 444 -11.93 -10.26 48.87
C ASN A 444 -10.87 -9.29 48.32
N GLU A 445 -9.60 -9.61 48.53
CA GLU A 445 -8.45 -8.89 47.96
C GLU A 445 -8.33 -9.10 46.44
N VAL A 446 -8.71 -10.27 45.93
CA VAL A 446 -8.64 -10.59 44.50
C VAL A 446 -9.98 -11.12 44.00
N VAL A 447 -10.55 -10.50 42.97
CA VAL A 447 -11.81 -10.95 42.37
C VAL A 447 -11.62 -11.29 40.91
N PHE A 448 -11.93 -12.53 40.53
CA PHE A 448 -11.90 -12.99 39.14
C PHE A 448 -13.26 -12.86 38.49
N VAL A 449 -13.29 -12.24 37.31
CA VAL A 449 -14.52 -12.02 36.55
C VAL A 449 -14.28 -12.31 35.06
N PRO A 450 -15.08 -13.15 34.40
CA PRO A 450 -15.02 -13.28 32.95
C PRO A 450 -15.60 -12.05 32.25
N TYR A 451 -15.04 -11.67 31.08
CA TYR A 451 -15.56 -10.54 30.28
C TYR A 451 -17.07 -10.65 30.00
N SER A 452 -17.58 -11.86 29.76
CA SER A 452 -19.00 -12.12 29.49
C SER A 452 -19.94 -11.82 30.66
N MET A 453 -19.43 -11.74 31.89
CA MET A 453 -20.24 -11.42 33.07
C MET A 453 -20.42 -9.92 33.28
N LEU A 454 -19.60 -9.07 32.66
CA LEU A 454 -19.62 -7.62 32.91
C LEU A 454 -20.96 -6.97 32.56
N SER A 455 -21.61 -7.44 31.49
CA SER A 455 -22.94 -6.98 31.07
C SER A 455 -24.10 -7.70 31.76
N SER A 456 -23.83 -8.68 32.63
CA SER A 456 -24.88 -9.41 33.35
C SER A 456 -25.57 -8.48 34.36
N GLN A 457 -26.91 -8.44 34.33
CA GLN A 457 -27.71 -7.63 35.25
C GLN A 457 -27.95 -8.36 36.57
N GLY A 458 -27.81 -7.65 37.69
CA GLY A 458 -28.26 -8.01 39.03
C GLY A 458 -29.78 -8.03 39.15
N LYS A 459 -30.31 -8.39 40.34
CA LYS A 459 -31.77 -8.32 40.61
C LYS A 459 -32.28 -6.88 40.73
N ASP A 460 -31.40 -5.95 41.04
CA ASP A 460 -31.65 -4.50 41.11
C ASP A 460 -31.59 -3.80 39.75
N GLY A 461 -31.38 -4.55 38.66
CA GLY A 461 -31.30 -4.05 37.29
C GLY A 461 -29.93 -3.48 36.91
N ARG A 462 -29.00 -3.31 37.86
CA ARG A 462 -27.64 -2.83 37.58
C ARG A 462 -26.79 -3.93 36.98
N THR A 463 -25.89 -3.58 36.08
CA THR A 463 -24.88 -4.49 35.52
C THR A 463 -23.78 -4.78 36.54
N LEU A 464 -23.11 -5.92 36.41
CA LEU A 464 -21.93 -6.23 37.23
C LEU A 464 -20.83 -5.17 37.09
N ALA A 465 -20.64 -4.61 35.89
CA ALA A 465 -19.70 -3.51 35.66
C ALA A 465 -20.04 -2.27 36.51
N GLU A 466 -21.32 -1.93 36.69
CA GLU A 466 -21.74 -0.85 37.58
C GLU A 466 -21.45 -1.15 39.04
N THR A 467 -21.69 -2.38 39.50
CA THR A 467 -21.34 -2.80 40.87
C THR A 467 -19.84 -2.79 41.12
N ILE A 468 -19.03 -3.18 40.12
CA ILE A 468 -17.56 -3.16 40.20
C ILE A 468 -17.04 -1.73 40.41
N LYS A 469 -17.62 -0.72 39.74
CA LYS A 469 -17.20 0.69 39.86
C LYS A 469 -17.41 1.27 41.27
N GLU A 470 -18.30 0.69 42.07
CA GLU A 470 -18.54 1.10 43.46
C GLU A 470 -17.48 0.53 44.43
N THR A 471 -16.65 -0.41 43.97
CA THR A 471 -15.60 -1.06 44.76
C THR A 471 -14.26 -0.37 44.51
N PRO A 472 -13.48 -0.03 45.55
CA PRO A 472 -12.21 0.69 45.40
C PRO A 472 -11.07 -0.26 44.99
N PHE A 473 -11.13 -0.78 43.77
CA PHE A 473 -10.01 -1.51 43.18
C PHE A 473 -8.86 -0.54 42.87
N ASP A 474 -7.65 -0.88 43.30
CA ASP A 474 -6.43 -0.12 43.01
C ASP A 474 -5.53 -0.81 41.98
N PHE A 475 -5.91 -2.02 41.54
CA PHE A 475 -5.26 -2.73 40.43
C PHE A 475 -6.30 -3.46 39.56
N VAL A 476 -6.35 -3.16 38.27
CA VAL A 476 -7.09 -3.94 37.26
C VAL A 476 -6.12 -4.70 36.36
N VAL A 477 -6.40 -5.98 36.17
CA VAL A 477 -5.71 -6.85 35.22
C VAL A 477 -6.70 -7.33 34.17
N ALA A 478 -6.36 -7.21 32.90
CA ALA A 478 -7.14 -7.73 31.78
C ALA A 478 -6.32 -8.82 31.07
N ASP A 479 -6.60 -10.08 31.39
CA ASP A 479 -5.96 -11.23 30.75
C ASP A 479 -6.56 -11.53 29.38
N GLU A 480 -5.71 -11.97 28.46
CA GLU A 480 -6.00 -12.06 27.03
C GLU A 480 -6.75 -10.82 26.50
N ALA A 481 -6.17 -9.64 26.73
CA ALA A 481 -6.78 -8.34 26.44
C ALA A 481 -7.22 -8.15 24.97
N HIS A 482 -6.73 -9.00 24.06
CA HIS A 482 -7.18 -9.05 22.67
C HIS A 482 -8.67 -9.46 22.52
N TRP A 483 -9.34 -9.99 23.56
CA TRP A 483 -10.80 -10.16 23.56
C TRP A 483 -11.56 -8.82 23.53
N ALA A 484 -10.92 -7.76 24.02
CA ALA A 484 -11.39 -6.38 23.96
C ALA A 484 -10.68 -5.60 22.84
N LYS A 485 -10.57 -6.18 21.64
CA LYS A 485 -9.92 -5.55 20.46
C LYS A 485 -10.88 -4.71 19.61
N ASN A 486 -12.16 -5.10 19.55
CA ASN A 486 -13.15 -4.39 18.72
C ASN A 486 -13.51 -3.04 19.35
N PRO A 487 -13.26 -1.89 18.70
CA PRO A 487 -13.53 -0.57 19.25
C PRO A 487 -15.00 -0.30 19.61
N ASP A 488 -15.94 -0.98 18.94
CA ASP A 488 -17.39 -0.90 19.17
C ASP A 488 -17.93 -2.15 19.92
N GLY A 489 -17.02 -2.99 20.43
CA GLY A 489 -17.37 -4.23 21.12
C GLY A 489 -17.73 -4.01 22.58
N VAL A 490 -18.77 -4.70 23.04
CA VAL A 490 -19.26 -4.66 24.44
C VAL A 490 -18.16 -4.93 25.48
N TYR A 491 -17.18 -5.80 25.16
CA TYR A 491 -16.07 -6.07 26.09
C TYR A 491 -15.08 -4.90 26.19
N THR A 492 -14.85 -4.20 25.09
CA THR A 492 -14.01 -3.00 25.05
C THR A 492 -14.66 -1.87 25.83
N ASP A 493 -15.94 -1.61 25.59
CA ASP A 493 -16.69 -0.56 26.29
C ASP A 493 -16.71 -0.83 27.79
N ASN A 494 -17.05 -2.06 28.22
CA ASN A 494 -17.06 -2.42 29.63
C ASN A 494 -15.67 -2.30 30.28
N LEU A 495 -14.60 -2.73 29.58
CA LEU A 495 -13.24 -2.60 30.10
C LEU A 495 -12.85 -1.13 30.27
N PHE A 496 -13.13 -0.30 29.26
CA PHE A 496 -12.88 1.13 29.29
C PHE A 496 -13.67 1.83 30.39
N ASP A 497 -14.96 1.51 30.53
CA ASP A 497 -15.85 2.03 31.56
C ASP A 497 -15.40 1.64 32.97
N ILE A 498 -14.92 0.42 33.16
CA ILE A 498 -14.37 -0.03 34.45
C ILE A 498 -13.10 0.74 34.78
N VAL A 499 -12.15 0.81 33.85
CA VAL A 499 -10.87 1.49 34.08
C VAL A 499 -11.05 2.97 34.38
N ASN A 500 -11.99 3.64 33.71
CA ASN A 500 -12.26 5.06 33.93
C ASN A 500 -13.28 5.33 35.05
N GLY A 501 -14.11 4.36 35.38
CA GLY A 501 -15.21 4.51 36.33
C GLY A 501 -14.86 4.14 37.77
N ILE A 502 -13.84 3.31 38.00
CA ILE A 502 -13.36 3.02 39.36
C ILE A 502 -12.63 4.28 39.89
N PRO A 503 -13.02 4.81 41.06
CA PRO A 503 -12.39 6.00 41.64
C PRO A 503 -10.88 5.85 41.85
N ASP A 504 -10.11 6.87 41.48
CA ASP A 504 -8.64 6.95 41.64
C ASP A 504 -7.81 5.88 40.89
N LEU A 505 -8.43 4.89 40.23
CA LEU A 505 -7.70 3.81 39.55
C LEU A 505 -6.80 4.33 38.44
N TYR A 506 -7.31 5.24 37.61
CA TYR A 506 -6.60 5.72 36.42
C TYR A 506 -5.39 6.61 36.77
N GLU A 507 -5.49 7.41 37.83
CA GLU A 507 -4.49 8.38 38.27
C GLU A 507 -3.54 7.83 39.33
N LYS A 508 -4.02 6.99 40.25
CA LYS A 508 -3.26 6.49 41.40
C LYS A 508 -3.08 4.98 41.41
N GLY A 509 -4.02 4.24 40.85
CA GLY A 509 -4.01 2.77 40.75
C GLY A 509 -3.12 2.24 39.61
N ARG A 510 -3.33 0.98 39.23
CA ARG A 510 -2.57 0.26 38.20
C ARG A 510 -3.49 -0.45 37.22
N VAL A 511 -3.12 -0.41 35.94
CA VAL A 511 -3.83 -1.17 34.89
C VAL A 511 -2.82 -1.99 34.10
N MET A 512 -3.03 -3.30 34.07
CA MET A 512 -2.18 -4.23 33.34
C MET A 512 -3.01 -5.01 32.32
N LEU A 513 -2.68 -4.86 31.04
CA LEU A 513 -3.23 -5.68 29.97
C LEU A 513 -2.23 -6.80 29.67
N LEU A 514 -2.70 -8.04 29.54
CA LEU A 514 -1.87 -9.20 29.25
C LEU A 514 -2.35 -9.85 27.95
N SER A 515 -1.44 -10.10 27.01
CA SER A 515 -1.74 -10.89 25.80
C SER A 515 -0.45 -11.48 25.24
N GLY A 516 -0.53 -12.63 24.58
CA GLY A 516 0.58 -13.10 23.71
C GLY A 516 0.60 -12.42 22.35
N THR A 517 -0.52 -11.82 21.96
CA THR A 517 -0.79 -11.26 20.64
C THR A 517 -1.61 -9.99 20.84
N PRO A 518 -0.98 -8.83 21.10
CA PRO A 518 -1.71 -7.61 21.46
C PRO A 518 -2.62 -7.12 20.33
N ALA A 519 -2.21 -7.31 19.07
CA ALA A 519 -3.02 -7.06 17.88
C ALA A 519 -3.09 -8.35 17.02
N PRO A 520 -4.02 -9.27 17.29
CA PRO A 520 -4.04 -10.59 16.65
C PRO A 520 -4.41 -10.60 15.17
N ASN A 521 -5.22 -9.64 14.71
CA ASN A 521 -5.75 -9.61 13.35
C ASN A 521 -5.12 -8.50 12.51
N GLU A 522 -5.18 -7.28 13.02
CA GLU A 522 -4.87 -6.07 12.28
C GLU A 522 -4.37 -4.97 13.22
N PRO A 523 -3.66 -3.95 12.70
CA PRO A 523 -3.23 -2.82 13.50
C PRO A 523 -4.32 -2.12 14.31
N GLU A 524 -5.57 -2.13 13.82
CA GLU A 524 -6.70 -1.49 14.51
C GLU A 524 -7.03 -2.15 15.85
N ASP A 525 -6.66 -3.41 16.04
CA ASP A 525 -6.91 -4.14 17.28
C ASP A 525 -6.25 -3.48 18.51
N ILE A 526 -5.22 -2.66 18.31
CA ILE A 526 -4.53 -1.94 19.40
C ILE A 526 -5.28 -0.68 19.84
N LEU A 527 -6.20 -0.17 19.01
CA LEU A 527 -6.92 1.08 19.28
C LEU A 527 -7.73 1.05 20.55
N SER A 528 -8.44 -0.05 20.75
CA SER A 528 -9.28 -0.24 21.92
C SER A 528 -8.45 -0.08 23.20
N HIS A 529 -7.18 -0.51 23.18
CA HIS A 529 -6.26 -0.36 24.29
C HIS A 529 -5.62 1.03 24.37
N LEU A 530 -5.42 1.74 23.25
CA LEU A 530 -4.96 3.14 23.28
C LEU A 530 -5.90 4.04 24.08
N LYS A 531 -7.21 3.80 23.99
CA LYS A 531 -8.21 4.49 24.82
C LYS A 531 -7.91 4.37 26.32
N ILE A 532 -7.45 3.19 26.74
CA ILE A 532 -7.08 2.89 28.14
C ILE A 532 -5.76 3.57 28.52
N PHE A 533 -4.82 3.68 27.59
CA PHE A 533 -3.51 4.27 27.87
C PHE A 533 -3.55 5.79 27.98
N ASP A 534 -4.27 6.44 27.08
CA ASP A 534 -4.47 7.89 27.08
C ASP A 534 -5.89 8.24 26.62
N ARG A 535 -6.80 8.28 27.59
CA ARG A 535 -8.20 8.67 27.36
C ARG A 535 -8.37 10.10 26.84
N THR A 536 -7.41 10.99 27.10
CA THR A 536 -7.48 12.39 26.66
C THR A 536 -7.23 12.48 25.16
N LEU A 537 -6.25 11.73 24.67
CA LEU A 537 -5.88 11.74 23.27
C LEU A 537 -6.76 10.81 22.42
N TYR A 538 -7.13 9.64 22.97
CA TYR A 538 -7.77 8.56 22.19
C TYR A 538 -9.22 8.26 22.58
N GLY A 539 -9.78 8.89 23.62
CA GLY A 539 -11.10 8.53 24.17
C GLY A 539 -12.26 8.57 23.17
N ASP A 540 -12.24 9.56 22.25
CA ASP A 540 -13.32 9.76 21.26
C ASP A 540 -13.10 8.98 19.95
N LEU A 541 -12.02 8.20 19.82
CA LEU A 541 -11.70 7.52 18.57
C LEU A 541 -12.55 6.26 18.40
N LYS A 542 -13.16 6.13 17.22
CA LYS A 542 -13.96 4.96 16.84
C LYS A 542 -13.29 4.10 15.77
N VAL A 543 -12.42 4.68 14.93
CA VAL A 543 -11.80 4.01 13.76
C VAL A 543 -10.35 4.46 13.58
N MET A 544 -9.44 3.57 13.16
CA MET A 544 -8.01 3.88 12.97
C MET A 544 -7.77 4.94 11.93
N ARG A 545 -8.58 4.98 10.88
CA ARG A 545 -8.52 6.05 9.88
C ARG A 545 -8.71 7.44 10.51
N GLY A 546 -9.57 7.52 11.54
CA GLY A 546 -9.69 8.72 12.35
C GLY A 546 -8.40 9.03 13.11
N THR A 547 -7.69 8.01 13.58
CA THR A 547 -6.41 8.12 14.28
C THR A 547 -5.25 8.45 13.36
N SER A 548 -5.09 7.84 12.18
CA SER A 548 -4.00 8.17 11.26
C SER A 548 -4.19 9.54 10.59
N LEU A 549 -5.43 10.00 10.43
CA LEU A 549 -5.73 11.35 9.93
C LEU A 549 -5.73 12.43 11.04
N LYS A 550 -6.03 12.10 12.30
CA LYS A 550 -6.10 13.07 13.42
C LYS A 550 -4.91 13.02 14.37
N CYS A 551 -4.27 11.87 14.53
CA CYS A 551 -3.12 11.67 15.39
C CYS A 551 -1.87 11.52 14.52
N ASP A 552 -0.90 12.36 14.80
CA ASP A 552 0.44 12.27 14.25
C ASP A 552 1.02 10.85 14.47
N PRO A 553 1.50 10.16 13.41
CA PRO A 553 2.06 8.82 13.53
C PRO A 553 3.18 8.70 14.57
N LEU A 554 3.95 9.77 14.79
CA LEU A 554 4.98 9.80 15.84
C LEU A 554 4.39 9.77 17.24
N VAL A 555 3.25 10.44 17.45
CA VAL A 555 2.54 10.42 18.73
C VAL A 555 2.04 9.02 19.02
N LEU A 556 1.43 8.35 18.04
CA LEU A 556 0.98 6.96 18.18
C LEU A 556 2.13 6.02 18.55
N ARG A 557 3.24 6.07 17.80
CA ARG A 557 4.42 5.24 18.08
C ARG A 557 4.98 5.50 19.47
N ASN A 558 5.11 6.77 19.88
CA ASN A 558 5.62 7.12 21.20
C ASN A 558 4.66 6.68 22.32
N THR A 559 3.35 6.76 22.11
CA THR A 559 2.36 6.16 23.02
C THR A 559 2.62 4.66 23.15
N LEU A 560 2.68 3.92 22.04
CA LEU A 560 2.89 2.47 22.07
C LEU A 560 4.20 2.11 22.77
N LEU A 561 5.31 2.78 22.46
CA LEU A 561 6.60 2.55 23.12
C LEU A 561 6.53 2.75 24.65
N ASN A 562 5.71 3.69 25.12
CA ASN A 562 5.57 3.96 26.55
C ASN A 562 4.69 2.93 27.27
N PHE A 563 3.64 2.42 26.62
CA PHE A 563 2.65 1.57 27.26
C PHE A 563 2.83 0.08 26.94
N LEU A 564 3.41 -0.28 25.80
CA LEU A 564 3.60 -1.65 25.35
C LEU A 564 4.97 -2.17 25.80
N LEU A 565 4.95 -3.24 26.61
CA LEU A 565 6.14 -3.98 27.02
C LEU A 565 6.26 -5.26 26.18
N VAL A 566 7.06 -5.17 25.11
CA VAL A 566 7.55 -6.32 24.34
C VAL A 566 9.00 -6.56 24.74
N LEU A 567 9.33 -7.76 25.22
CA LEU A 567 10.71 -8.16 25.57
C LEU A 567 11.20 -9.32 24.72
N ASP A 568 10.30 -10.26 24.43
CA ASP A 568 10.62 -11.41 23.61
C ASP A 568 10.97 -10.94 22.20
N GLU A 569 12.08 -11.43 21.65
CA GLU A 569 12.40 -11.23 20.24
C GLU A 569 11.35 -11.91 19.38
N TYR A 570 11.28 -11.46 18.13
CA TYR A 570 10.50 -12.12 17.11
C TYR A 570 11.00 -13.57 16.97
N GLU A 571 10.16 -14.51 17.36
CA GLU A 571 10.40 -15.91 17.07
C GLU A 571 10.05 -16.11 15.60
N ASP A 572 11.05 -16.42 14.78
CA ASP A 572 10.87 -16.71 13.36
C ASP A 572 10.20 -18.08 13.18
N LEU A 573 8.89 -18.10 13.46
CA LEU A 573 8.05 -19.28 13.29
C LEU A 573 7.83 -19.61 11.81
N ASP A 574 8.16 -18.70 10.90
CA ASP A 574 8.11 -18.94 9.47
C ASP A 574 9.23 -19.90 9.03
N ALA A 575 10.32 -20.01 9.79
CA ALA A 575 11.32 -21.06 9.60
C ALA A 575 10.75 -22.49 9.72
N PHE A 576 9.64 -22.67 10.44
CA PHE A 576 8.92 -23.94 10.56
C PHE A 576 7.76 -24.06 9.57
N CYS A 577 7.56 -23.08 8.70
CA CYS A 577 6.44 -23.01 7.77
C CYS A 577 6.94 -22.85 6.34
N ARG A 578 6.66 -23.81 5.47
CA ARG A 578 6.89 -23.65 4.03
C ARG A 578 5.59 -23.61 3.26
N THR A 579 5.56 -22.81 2.21
CA THR A 579 4.43 -22.75 1.27
C THR A 579 4.66 -23.77 0.15
N HIS A 580 3.64 -24.58 -0.14
CA HIS A 580 3.61 -25.45 -1.32
C HIS A 580 2.66 -24.83 -2.35
N SER A 581 3.24 -24.14 -3.32
CA SER A 581 2.49 -23.52 -4.42
C SER A 581 2.28 -24.51 -5.56
N PHE A 582 1.07 -24.53 -6.11
CA PHE A 582 0.67 -25.40 -7.20
C PHE A 582 -0.38 -24.73 -8.08
N ASP A 583 -0.54 -25.20 -9.31
CA ASP A 583 -1.58 -24.72 -10.22
C ASP A 583 -2.82 -25.62 -10.12
N LEU A 584 -4.01 -25.01 -10.16
CA LEU A 584 -5.25 -25.76 -10.29
C LEU A 584 -5.28 -26.53 -11.62
N GLY A 585 -5.69 -27.79 -11.56
CA GLY A 585 -6.00 -28.61 -12.71
C GLY A 585 -7.09 -27.97 -13.59
N PRO A 586 -7.14 -28.26 -14.90
CA PRO A 586 -8.02 -27.55 -15.84
C PRO A 586 -9.50 -27.57 -15.44
N LYS A 587 -9.99 -28.70 -14.90
CA LYS A 587 -11.40 -28.82 -14.48
C LYS A 587 -11.71 -28.02 -13.22
N ASP A 588 -10.83 -28.06 -12.23
CA ASP A 588 -11.00 -27.27 -11.00
C ASP A 588 -10.87 -25.77 -11.29
N ARG A 589 -9.98 -25.39 -12.22
CA ARG A 589 -9.84 -24.01 -12.69
C ARG A 589 -11.11 -23.52 -13.40
N ALA A 590 -11.75 -24.38 -14.21
CA ALA A 590 -13.02 -24.07 -14.84
C ALA A 590 -14.16 -23.91 -13.82
N ALA A 591 -14.24 -24.79 -12.82
CA ALA A 591 -15.19 -24.67 -11.71
C ALA A 591 -14.98 -23.36 -10.93
N TYR A 592 -13.72 -23.04 -10.60
CA TYR A 592 -13.35 -21.82 -9.90
C TYR A 592 -13.72 -20.56 -10.69
N ALA A 593 -13.40 -20.52 -11.99
CA ALA A 593 -13.81 -19.43 -12.89
C ALA A 593 -15.34 -19.27 -12.95
N GLY A 594 -16.08 -20.38 -13.02
CA GLY A 594 -17.54 -20.36 -13.01
C GLY A 594 -18.16 -19.79 -11.72
N VAL A 595 -17.46 -19.88 -10.58
CA VAL A 595 -17.85 -19.22 -9.33
C VAL A 595 -17.42 -17.75 -9.33
N PHE A 596 -16.24 -17.46 -9.85
CA PHE A 596 -15.67 -16.11 -9.90
C PHE A 596 -16.52 -15.14 -10.76
N ASP A 597 -17.09 -15.63 -11.85
CA ASP A 597 -17.91 -14.85 -12.77
C ASP A 597 -19.35 -14.60 -12.27
N GLN A 598 -19.73 -15.13 -11.09
CA GLN A 598 -21.07 -14.93 -10.54
C GLN A 598 -21.27 -13.50 -10.01
N THR A 599 -22.48 -12.95 -10.16
CA THR A 599 -22.83 -11.57 -9.75
C THR A 599 -23.12 -11.41 -8.25
N ASP A 600 -22.60 -12.31 -7.43
CA ASP A 600 -22.79 -12.28 -5.98
C ASP A 600 -22.08 -11.08 -5.33
N SER A 601 -22.49 -10.75 -4.11
CA SER A 601 -21.73 -9.79 -3.30
C SER A 601 -20.31 -10.33 -3.05
N ILE A 602 -19.32 -9.43 -2.99
CA ILE A 602 -17.91 -9.80 -2.80
C ILE A 602 -17.69 -10.76 -1.62
N PRO A 603 -18.30 -10.56 -0.42
CA PRO A 603 -18.13 -11.52 0.68
C PRO A 603 -18.68 -12.91 0.39
N GLN A 604 -19.83 -13.00 -0.30
CA GLN A 604 -20.41 -14.29 -0.71
C GLN A 604 -19.54 -14.98 -1.76
N ARG A 605 -19.06 -14.21 -2.76
CA ARG A 605 -18.16 -14.73 -3.78
C ARG A 605 -16.84 -15.23 -3.19
N MET A 606 -16.21 -14.48 -2.28
CA MET A 606 -15.00 -14.93 -1.58
C MET A 606 -15.22 -16.27 -0.86
N HIS A 607 -16.31 -16.37 -0.10
CA HIS A 607 -16.67 -17.60 0.59
C HIS A 607 -16.91 -18.78 -0.37
N ALA A 608 -17.60 -18.53 -1.49
CA ALA A 608 -17.84 -19.54 -2.52
C ALA A 608 -16.55 -19.97 -3.22
N LEU A 609 -15.63 -19.05 -3.50
CA LEU A 609 -14.32 -19.34 -4.10
C LEU A 609 -13.46 -20.20 -3.16
N GLU A 610 -13.38 -19.87 -1.87
CA GLU A 610 -12.67 -20.70 -0.88
C GLU A 610 -13.29 -22.10 -0.78
N LEU A 611 -14.62 -22.19 -0.72
CA LEU A 611 -15.32 -23.47 -0.72
C LEU A 611 -15.10 -24.27 -2.00
N CYS A 612 -15.02 -23.60 -3.17
CA CYS A 612 -14.74 -24.23 -4.45
C CYS A 612 -13.32 -24.78 -4.53
N LEU A 613 -12.33 -24.13 -3.89
CA LEU A 613 -10.96 -24.65 -3.82
C LEU A 613 -10.89 -25.92 -2.99
N ASN A 614 -11.59 -25.95 -1.85
CA ASN A 614 -11.63 -27.11 -0.97
C ASN A 614 -12.51 -28.24 -1.54
N SER A 615 -13.63 -27.91 -2.20
CA SER A 615 -14.63 -28.88 -2.67
C SER A 615 -15.22 -28.47 -4.02
N PRO A 616 -14.45 -28.54 -5.12
CA PRO A 616 -14.90 -28.09 -6.44
C PRO A 616 -16.13 -28.88 -6.93
N GLY A 617 -16.30 -30.12 -6.46
CA GLY A 617 -17.45 -30.98 -6.79
C GLY A 617 -18.81 -30.45 -6.32
N LEU A 618 -18.83 -29.42 -5.46
CA LEU A 618 -20.05 -28.70 -5.09
C LEU A 618 -20.51 -27.73 -6.19
N PHE A 619 -19.62 -27.37 -7.11
CA PHE A 619 -19.84 -26.34 -8.14
C PHE A 619 -19.77 -26.90 -9.57
N ALA A 620 -19.12 -28.05 -9.77
CA ALA A 620 -19.01 -28.72 -11.06
C ALA A 620 -19.13 -30.24 -10.93
N GLU A 621 -19.74 -30.90 -11.92
CA GLU A 621 -19.88 -32.37 -11.94
C GLU A 621 -18.55 -33.09 -12.19
N GLU A 622 -17.70 -32.51 -13.05
CA GLU A 622 -16.39 -33.06 -13.37
C GLU A 622 -15.29 -32.23 -12.72
N VAL A 623 -14.56 -32.83 -11.78
CA VAL A 623 -13.49 -32.17 -11.02
C VAL A 623 -12.27 -33.08 -10.91
N GLU A 624 -11.10 -32.47 -10.71
CA GLU A 624 -9.83 -33.19 -10.54
C GLU A 624 -9.44 -33.36 -9.07
N ASP A 625 -10.00 -32.54 -8.18
CA ASP A 625 -9.67 -32.48 -6.75
C ASP A 625 -8.17 -32.20 -6.53
N THR A 626 -7.62 -31.26 -7.30
CA THR A 626 -6.18 -30.92 -7.34
C THR A 626 -5.63 -30.68 -5.94
N LEU A 627 -6.31 -29.85 -5.13
CA LEU A 627 -5.90 -29.56 -3.76
C LEU A 627 -5.81 -30.83 -2.88
N LEU A 628 -6.82 -31.71 -2.96
CA LEU A 628 -6.82 -32.96 -2.21
C LEU A 628 -5.72 -33.92 -2.68
N ARG A 629 -5.44 -33.97 -3.99
CA ARG A 629 -4.35 -34.80 -4.54
C ARG A 629 -2.98 -34.30 -4.09
N GLU A 630 -2.75 -33.00 -4.14
CA GLU A 630 -1.54 -32.37 -3.60
C GLU A 630 -1.38 -32.67 -2.10
N ALA A 631 -2.46 -32.49 -1.33
CA ALA A 631 -2.49 -32.83 0.10
C ALA A 631 -2.12 -34.30 0.36
N VAL A 632 -2.77 -35.24 -0.35
CA VAL A 632 -2.52 -36.67 -0.21
C VAL A 632 -1.11 -37.05 -0.63
N GLY A 633 -0.56 -36.44 -1.68
CA GLY A 633 0.82 -36.66 -2.11
C GLY A 633 1.83 -36.31 -1.02
N ILE A 634 1.71 -35.13 -0.42
CA ILE A 634 2.59 -34.68 0.68
C ILE A 634 2.42 -35.57 1.92
N ILE A 635 1.17 -35.90 2.28
CA ILE A 635 0.88 -36.75 3.43
C ILE A 635 1.43 -38.17 3.20
N ALA A 636 1.36 -38.68 1.99
CA ALA A 636 1.89 -39.99 1.64
C ALA A 636 3.40 -40.06 1.89
N GLU A 637 4.15 -39.09 1.39
CA GLU A 637 5.58 -38.97 1.63
C GLU A 637 5.91 -38.90 3.14
N TRP A 638 5.14 -38.13 3.92
CA TRP A 638 5.38 -38.00 5.34
C TRP A 638 5.06 -39.24 6.16
N LEU A 639 3.98 -39.95 5.82
CA LEU A 639 3.58 -41.18 6.50
C LEU A 639 4.51 -42.36 6.20
N GLU A 640 5.44 -42.25 5.23
CA GLU A 640 6.54 -43.22 5.09
C GLU A 640 7.55 -43.12 6.24
N LYS A 641 7.70 -41.93 6.83
CA LYS A 641 8.72 -41.62 7.85
C LYS A 641 8.13 -41.33 9.23
N ASN A 642 6.84 -41.04 9.32
CA ASN A 642 6.17 -40.60 10.54
C ASN A 642 4.90 -41.42 10.80
N ASP A 643 4.63 -41.71 12.08
CA ASP A 643 3.43 -42.45 12.48
C ASP A 643 2.17 -41.57 12.43
N VAL A 644 2.32 -40.25 12.60
CA VAL A 644 1.22 -39.29 12.76
C VAL A 644 1.47 -38.01 11.98
N VAL A 645 0.49 -37.59 11.19
CA VAL A 645 0.46 -36.28 10.50
C VAL A 645 -0.74 -35.48 10.98
N LEU A 646 -0.55 -34.18 11.22
CA LEU A 646 -1.63 -33.24 11.48
C LEU A 646 -2.11 -32.62 10.16
N VAL A 647 -3.42 -32.64 9.90
CA VAL A 647 -4.04 -31.91 8.78
C VAL A 647 -4.98 -30.88 9.36
N ILE A 648 -4.85 -29.64 8.89
CA ILE A 648 -5.53 -28.47 9.42
C ILE A 648 -6.46 -27.89 8.36
N GLU A 649 -7.72 -27.73 8.75
CA GLU A 649 -8.74 -26.95 8.04
C GLU A 649 -8.99 -25.65 8.82
N ASN A 650 -9.06 -24.50 8.16
CA ASN A 650 -9.06 -23.23 8.87
C ASN A 650 -10.46 -22.66 9.08
N ILE A 651 -11.28 -22.63 8.02
CA ILE A 651 -12.50 -21.82 7.99
C ILE A 651 -13.76 -22.68 7.83
N HIS A 652 -13.73 -23.69 6.95
CA HIS A 652 -14.96 -24.32 6.50
C HIS A 652 -15.26 -25.57 7.32
N ALA A 653 -16.14 -25.44 8.31
CA ALA A 653 -16.68 -26.60 8.99
C ALA A 653 -17.69 -27.34 8.09
N GLU A 654 -18.59 -26.58 7.47
CA GLU A 654 -19.66 -27.10 6.60
C GLU A 654 -19.10 -27.56 5.25
N GLY A 655 -19.52 -28.73 4.76
CA GLY A 655 -18.97 -29.36 3.55
C GLY A 655 -17.65 -30.09 3.75
N VAL A 656 -16.84 -29.67 4.74
CA VAL A 656 -15.56 -30.32 5.09
C VAL A 656 -15.74 -31.32 6.24
N THR A 657 -16.02 -30.84 7.45
CA THR A 657 -16.12 -31.66 8.67
C THR A 657 -17.56 -31.88 9.17
N ARG A 658 -18.51 -31.06 8.71
CA ARG A 658 -19.95 -31.06 9.06
C ARG A 658 -20.84 -31.28 7.82
N GLY A 659 -22.06 -31.75 8.05
CA GLY A 659 -23.04 -32.14 7.03
C GLY A 659 -23.29 -33.66 7.02
N ASP A 660 -24.45 -34.08 6.50
CA ASP A 660 -24.88 -35.50 6.53
C ASP A 660 -23.93 -36.41 5.74
N ASP A 661 -23.29 -35.89 4.68
CA ASP A 661 -22.42 -36.68 3.80
C ASP A 661 -20.91 -36.36 3.93
N LYS A 662 -20.51 -35.25 4.58
CA LYS A 662 -19.09 -34.82 4.73
C LYS A 662 -18.22 -35.10 3.47
N PRO A 663 -18.64 -34.61 2.29
CA PRO A 663 -18.12 -35.08 0.99
C PRO A 663 -16.59 -34.94 0.89
N PHE A 664 -16.02 -33.86 1.42
CA PHE A 664 -14.57 -33.66 1.46
C PHE A 664 -13.84 -34.78 2.20
N ILE A 665 -14.20 -35.07 3.45
CA ILE A 665 -13.52 -36.09 4.27
C ILE A 665 -13.70 -37.48 3.67
N GLN A 666 -14.86 -37.76 3.07
CA GLN A 666 -15.07 -39.02 2.37
C GLN A 666 -14.16 -39.14 1.15
N ARG A 667 -14.06 -38.08 0.35
CA ARG A 667 -13.18 -38.02 -0.83
C ARG A 667 -11.70 -38.11 -0.45
N PHE A 668 -11.29 -37.36 0.56
CA PHE A 668 -9.94 -37.42 1.14
C PHE A 668 -9.58 -38.83 1.62
N LYS A 669 -10.48 -39.50 2.35
CA LYS A 669 -10.32 -40.91 2.75
C LYS A 669 -10.24 -41.86 1.54
N ALA A 670 -11.00 -41.60 0.47
CA ALA A 670 -10.96 -42.41 -0.74
C ALA A 670 -9.61 -42.29 -1.45
N LEU A 671 -9.10 -41.06 -1.63
CA LEU A 671 -7.79 -40.80 -2.23
C LEU A 671 -6.64 -41.40 -1.40
N LEU A 672 -6.72 -41.34 -0.07
CA LEU A 672 -5.75 -42.03 0.80
C LEU A 672 -5.77 -43.55 0.59
N ARG A 673 -6.96 -44.17 0.47
CA ARG A 673 -7.06 -45.62 0.21
C ARG A 673 -6.48 -46.01 -1.15
N GLU A 674 -6.66 -45.16 -2.15
CA GLU A 674 -6.07 -45.32 -3.48
C GLU A 674 -4.53 -45.30 -3.39
N GLN A 675 -3.98 -44.30 -2.70
CA GLN A 675 -2.53 -44.08 -2.56
C GLN A 675 -1.81 -45.17 -1.74
N PHE A 676 -2.44 -45.69 -0.69
CA PHE A 676 -1.80 -46.61 0.28
C PHE A 676 -2.08 -48.10 0.04
N HIS A 677 -2.73 -48.47 -1.08
CA HIS A 677 -2.91 -49.86 -1.55
C HIS A 677 -3.17 -50.91 -0.45
N GLN A 678 -4.18 -50.68 0.41
CA GLN A 678 -4.64 -51.53 1.54
C GLN A 678 -3.99 -51.30 2.92
N GLU A 679 -2.93 -50.49 3.06
CA GLU A 679 -2.47 -50.11 4.40
C GLU A 679 -3.56 -49.29 5.13
N ALA A 680 -3.86 -49.67 6.37
CA ALA A 680 -4.90 -49.03 7.16
C ALA A 680 -4.42 -47.69 7.73
N VAL A 681 -4.55 -46.61 6.95
CA VAL A 681 -4.41 -45.23 7.45
C VAL A 681 -5.68 -44.84 8.22
N THR A 682 -5.53 -44.50 9.49
CA THR A 682 -6.66 -44.07 10.34
C THR A 682 -6.77 -42.55 10.34
N VAL A 683 -7.92 -42.01 9.95
CA VAL A 683 -8.21 -40.56 9.98
C VAL A 683 -9.12 -40.24 11.15
N GLU A 684 -8.60 -39.55 12.16
CA GLU A 684 -9.33 -39.06 13.32
C GLU A 684 -9.67 -37.58 13.12
N VAL A 685 -10.91 -37.17 13.42
CA VAL A 685 -11.40 -35.80 13.14
C VAL A 685 -11.71 -35.07 14.46
N ILE A 686 -11.19 -33.85 14.62
CA ILE A 686 -11.54 -32.93 15.71
C ILE A 686 -12.12 -31.64 15.11
N ASP A 687 -13.37 -31.34 15.46
CA ASP A 687 -14.09 -30.14 15.05
C ASP A 687 -14.69 -29.40 16.27
N GLY A 688 -15.44 -28.33 15.99
CA GLY A 688 -16.08 -27.49 17.00
C GLY A 688 -17.16 -28.22 17.81
N ASP A 689 -17.74 -29.29 17.26
CA ASP A 689 -18.81 -30.06 17.90
C ASP A 689 -18.28 -31.29 18.64
N THR A 690 -17.03 -31.66 18.39
CA THR A 690 -16.35 -32.79 19.04
C THR A 690 -16.32 -32.56 20.55
N PRO A 691 -17.04 -33.38 21.35
CA PRO A 691 -17.11 -33.19 22.79
C PRO A 691 -15.72 -33.28 23.43
N LYS A 692 -15.46 -32.46 24.45
CA LYS A 692 -14.14 -32.37 25.13
C LYS A 692 -13.55 -33.75 25.49
N LYS A 693 -14.35 -34.63 26.09
CA LYS A 693 -13.91 -35.98 26.48
C LYS A 693 -13.48 -36.82 25.28
N GLU A 694 -14.17 -36.69 24.15
CA GLU A 694 -13.79 -37.41 22.93
C GLU A 694 -12.57 -36.79 22.28
N ARG A 695 -12.45 -35.46 22.29
CA ARG A 695 -11.23 -34.77 21.85
C ARG A 695 -9.99 -35.25 22.59
N GLU A 696 -10.06 -35.33 23.92
CA GLU A 696 -8.99 -35.87 24.76
C GLU A 696 -8.64 -37.32 24.39
N ARG A 697 -9.66 -38.16 24.12
CA ARG A 697 -9.45 -39.55 23.68
C ARG A 697 -8.78 -39.62 22.31
N ILE A 698 -9.21 -38.81 21.34
CA ILE A 698 -8.60 -38.73 20.01
C ILE A 698 -7.11 -38.36 20.12
N ILE A 699 -6.78 -37.35 20.93
CA ILE A 699 -5.39 -36.93 21.15
C ILE A 699 -4.57 -38.05 21.82
N GLN A 700 -5.13 -38.76 22.79
CA GLN A 700 -4.45 -39.90 23.39
C GLN A 700 -4.26 -41.06 22.39
N ARG A 701 -5.25 -41.31 21.52
CA ARG A 701 -5.13 -42.30 20.44
C ARG A 701 -4.07 -41.91 19.42
N SER A 702 -3.90 -40.62 19.11
CA SER A 702 -2.86 -40.16 18.19
C SER A 702 -1.45 -40.26 18.80
N LYS A 703 -1.30 -40.16 20.13
CA LYS A 703 -0.02 -40.43 20.81
C LYS A 703 0.45 -41.89 20.71
N ASN A 704 -0.46 -42.83 20.47
CA ASN A 704 -0.10 -44.24 20.31
C ASN A 704 0.54 -44.48 18.93
N LYS A 705 1.76 -45.02 18.89
CA LYS A 705 2.54 -45.27 17.65
C LYS A 705 2.09 -46.48 16.82
N LEU A 706 0.98 -47.13 17.19
CA LEU A 706 0.44 -48.25 16.40
C LEU A 706 -0.30 -47.75 15.14
N GLY A 707 0.34 -47.93 13.99
CA GLY A 707 -0.21 -47.67 12.65
C GLY A 707 -0.12 -46.20 12.20
N LYS A 708 -0.32 -45.98 10.91
CA LYS A 708 -0.31 -44.65 10.27
C LYS A 708 -1.60 -43.90 10.59
N LYS A 709 -1.47 -42.68 11.12
CA LYS A 709 -2.59 -41.86 11.58
C LYS A 709 -2.55 -40.47 10.98
N ILE A 710 -3.73 -39.96 10.66
CA ILE A 710 -3.96 -38.56 10.31
C ILE A 710 -4.88 -37.98 11.36
N LEU A 711 -4.41 -36.94 12.04
CA LEU A 711 -5.24 -36.11 12.89
C LEU A 711 -5.75 -34.94 12.04
N PHE A 712 -7.00 -35.00 11.60
CA PHE A 712 -7.65 -33.92 10.87
C PHE A 712 -8.34 -33.01 11.88
N ALA A 713 -8.00 -31.73 11.93
CA ALA A 713 -8.54 -30.84 12.94
C ALA A 713 -8.78 -29.41 12.44
N MET A 714 -9.87 -28.80 12.91
CA MET A 714 -10.13 -27.38 12.62
C MET A 714 -9.18 -26.48 13.42
N SER A 715 -8.63 -25.43 12.80
CA SER A 715 -7.67 -24.52 13.44
C SER A 715 -8.20 -23.98 14.77
N THR A 716 -9.46 -23.53 14.78
CA THR A 716 -10.17 -23.01 15.95
C THR A 716 -10.21 -23.97 17.14
N THR A 717 -10.17 -25.28 16.89
CA THR A 717 -10.19 -26.31 17.93
C THR A 717 -8.81 -26.62 18.49
N ILE A 718 -7.76 -26.48 17.66
CA ILE A 718 -6.36 -26.72 18.04
C ILE A 718 -5.80 -25.55 18.86
N ARG A 719 -6.36 -24.34 18.69
CA ARG A 719 -6.01 -23.16 19.50
C ARG A 719 -6.15 -23.39 21.01
N GLU A 720 -6.97 -24.36 21.42
CA GLU A 720 -7.41 -24.57 22.79
C GLU A 720 -6.44 -25.36 23.67
N GLY A 721 -5.24 -24.83 23.98
CA GLY A 721 -4.42 -25.37 25.08
C GLY A 721 -3.93 -26.83 24.91
N ILE A 722 -4.19 -27.47 23.77
CA ILE A 722 -3.87 -28.88 23.53
C ILE A 722 -2.36 -29.05 23.39
N ASP A 723 -1.85 -30.16 23.88
CA ASP A 723 -0.47 -30.58 23.67
C ASP A 723 -0.41 -31.52 22.45
N LEU A 724 0.26 -31.06 21.38
CA LEU A 724 0.50 -31.81 20.14
C LEU A 724 2.00 -32.03 19.90
N SER A 725 2.81 -32.00 20.96
CA SER A 725 4.27 -32.19 20.89
C SER A 725 4.69 -33.47 20.19
N HIS A 726 3.86 -34.52 20.17
CA HIS A 726 4.18 -35.79 19.51
C HIS A 726 4.03 -35.77 17.97
N ILE A 727 3.61 -34.64 17.37
CA ILE A 727 3.41 -34.52 15.93
C ILE A 727 4.51 -33.64 15.32
N HIS A 728 5.26 -34.19 14.36
CA HIS A 728 6.39 -33.51 13.70
C HIS A 728 6.05 -32.91 12.33
N LYS A 729 4.93 -33.33 11.72
CA LYS A 729 4.51 -32.87 10.38
C LYS A 729 3.07 -32.37 10.41
N GLY A 730 2.85 -31.17 9.90
CA GLY A 730 1.55 -30.52 9.77
C GLY A 730 1.30 -30.06 8.34
N LEU A 731 0.09 -30.29 7.83
CA LEU A 731 -0.38 -29.75 6.56
C LEU A 731 -1.56 -28.83 6.82
N MET A 732 -1.50 -27.59 6.32
CA MET A 732 -2.62 -26.66 6.32
C MET A 732 -3.18 -26.58 4.90
N LEU A 733 -4.46 -26.90 4.75
CA LEU A 733 -5.12 -26.98 3.44
C LEU A 733 -5.28 -25.61 2.77
N GLU A 734 -5.26 -24.55 3.56
CA GLU A 734 -5.43 -23.17 3.12
C GLU A 734 -4.68 -22.21 4.07
N PRO A 735 -4.22 -21.04 3.62
CA PRO A 735 -3.55 -20.07 4.48
C PRO A 735 -4.48 -19.54 5.58
N SER A 736 -3.92 -19.22 6.75
CA SER A 736 -4.65 -18.54 7.81
C SER A 736 -4.94 -17.09 7.46
N TYR A 737 -6.15 -16.63 7.81
CA TYR A 737 -6.51 -15.21 7.74
C TYR A 737 -5.63 -14.30 8.62
N THR A 738 -4.98 -14.87 9.64
CA THR A 738 -4.02 -14.18 10.49
C THR A 738 -2.82 -15.09 10.78
N ILE A 739 -1.62 -14.52 10.73
CA ILE A 739 -0.38 -15.24 11.05
C ILE A 739 -0.29 -15.60 12.54
N PRO A 740 -0.75 -14.77 13.50
CA PRO A 740 -0.78 -15.15 14.90
C PRO A 740 -1.54 -16.46 15.18
N ASP A 741 -2.60 -16.73 14.43
CA ASP A 741 -3.35 -17.99 14.56
C ASP A 741 -2.54 -19.20 14.08
N ARG A 742 -1.86 -19.08 12.94
CA ARG A 742 -0.90 -20.08 12.44
C ARG A 742 0.22 -20.31 13.48
N ASN A 743 0.80 -19.23 13.99
CA ASN A 743 1.89 -19.27 14.97
C ASN A 743 1.46 -19.93 16.28
N GLN A 744 0.22 -19.68 16.72
CA GLN A 744 -0.34 -20.35 17.89
C GLN A 744 -0.41 -21.87 17.70
N MET A 745 -0.71 -22.33 16.49
CA MET A 745 -0.78 -23.75 16.16
C MET A 745 0.59 -24.41 16.07
N ILE A 746 1.55 -23.74 15.42
CA ILE A 746 2.96 -24.17 15.39
C ILE A 746 3.46 -24.38 16.84
N ARG A 747 3.20 -23.43 17.74
CA ARG A 747 3.53 -23.52 19.18
C ARG A 747 2.80 -24.62 19.96
N ARG A 748 1.75 -25.25 19.41
CA ARG A 748 1.15 -26.44 20.02
C ARG A 748 1.95 -27.70 19.72
N CYS A 749 2.67 -27.71 18.60
CA CYS A 749 3.54 -28.79 18.16
C CYS A 749 4.99 -28.58 18.64
N LEU A 750 5.50 -27.34 18.58
CA LEU A 750 6.78 -26.93 19.17
C LEU A 750 6.64 -26.74 20.69
N ARG A 751 6.82 -27.84 21.43
CA ARG A 751 6.89 -27.85 22.89
C ARG A 751 8.04 -28.76 23.34
N GLU A 752 8.26 -28.84 24.65
CA GLU A 752 9.23 -29.76 25.23
C GLU A 752 9.09 -31.17 24.62
N GLY A 753 10.18 -31.65 24.01
CA GLY A 753 10.23 -32.93 23.30
C GLY A 753 10.10 -32.84 21.77
N ASN A 754 9.74 -31.69 21.20
CA ASN A 754 9.65 -31.48 19.76
C ASN A 754 10.16 -30.10 19.34
N THR A 755 11.31 -30.09 18.67
CA THR A 755 11.99 -28.90 18.15
C THR A 755 12.07 -28.90 16.63
N ASP A 756 11.49 -29.89 15.97
CA ASP A 756 11.63 -30.16 14.53
C ASP A 756 10.24 -30.41 13.92
N PHE A 757 9.36 -29.43 14.08
CA PHE A 757 8.03 -29.43 13.48
C PHE A 757 8.08 -28.74 12.13
N GLU A 758 7.50 -29.34 11.11
CA GLU A 758 7.33 -28.72 9.79
C GLU A 758 5.84 -28.55 9.49
N LEU A 759 5.43 -27.31 9.18
CA LEU A 759 4.14 -26.98 8.64
C LEU A 759 4.25 -26.68 7.14
N VAL A 760 3.45 -27.36 6.32
CA VAL A 760 3.27 -27.03 4.91
C VAL A 760 1.93 -26.35 4.72
N VAL A 761 1.91 -25.21 4.04
CA VAL A 761 0.67 -24.52 3.66
C VAL A 761 0.45 -24.68 2.17
N LEU A 762 -0.68 -25.29 1.81
CA LEU A 762 -1.09 -25.39 0.41
C LEU A 762 -1.55 -24.03 -0.10
N LEU A 763 -1.00 -23.60 -1.24
CA LEU A 763 -1.30 -22.30 -1.82
C LEU A 763 -1.52 -22.39 -3.34
N PRO A 764 -2.76 -22.62 -3.81
CA PRO A 764 -3.04 -22.64 -5.24
C PRO A 764 -2.78 -21.26 -5.87
N ASN A 765 -2.05 -21.24 -6.98
CA ASN A 765 -1.68 -20.02 -7.72
C ASN A 765 -2.90 -19.37 -8.38
N ASP A 766 -2.90 -18.04 -8.44
CA ASP A 766 -3.95 -17.22 -9.08
C ASP A 766 -5.35 -17.43 -8.50
N THR A 767 -5.42 -17.64 -7.17
CA THR A 767 -6.68 -17.84 -6.45
C THR A 767 -6.83 -16.90 -5.25
N ILE A 768 -8.03 -16.89 -4.66
CA ILE A 768 -8.33 -16.14 -3.45
C ILE A 768 -7.46 -16.55 -2.27
N SER A 769 -7.06 -17.82 -2.16
CA SER A 769 -6.14 -18.31 -1.12
C SER A 769 -4.79 -17.60 -1.18
N GLN A 770 -4.23 -17.38 -2.37
CA GLN A 770 -3.00 -16.57 -2.52
C GLN A 770 -3.21 -15.13 -2.01
N GLY A 771 -4.38 -14.55 -2.28
CA GLY A 771 -4.79 -13.26 -1.75
C GLY A 771 -4.85 -13.23 -0.22
N ILE A 772 -5.44 -14.27 0.41
CA ILE A 772 -5.55 -14.43 1.86
C ILE A 772 -4.17 -14.52 2.51
N GLY A 773 -3.28 -15.37 1.98
CA GLY A 773 -1.92 -15.52 2.48
C GLY A 773 -1.16 -14.20 2.47
N ARG A 774 -1.12 -13.51 1.30
CA ARG A 774 -0.45 -12.20 1.17
C ARG A 774 -1.04 -11.15 2.09
N HIS A 775 -2.36 -11.12 2.22
CA HIS A 775 -3.03 -10.16 3.09
C HIS A 775 -2.74 -10.43 4.58
N ALA A 776 -2.72 -11.70 5.00
CA ALA A 776 -2.36 -12.09 6.36
C ALA A 776 -0.91 -11.72 6.71
N ASP A 777 0.04 -12.04 5.83
CA ASP A 777 1.45 -11.67 5.99
C ASP A 777 1.63 -10.15 6.08
N TYR A 778 0.93 -9.41 5.23
CA TYR A 778 1.00 -7.95 5.23
C TYR A 778 0.45 -7.34 6.54
N LYS A 779 -0.73 -7.78 6.99
CA LYS A 779 -1.28 -7.36 8.29
C LYS A 779 -0.33 -7.69 9.44
N TYR A 780 0.28 -8.86 9.40
CA TYR A 780 1.20 -9.28 10.44
C TYR A 780 2.47 -8.43 10.48
N ARG A 781 3.05 -8.12 9.31
CA ARG A 781 4.20 -7.18 9.20
C ARG A 781 3.86 -5.80 9.75
N LEU A 782 2.65 -5.31 9.50
CA LEU A 782 2.20 -4.02 10.05
C LEU A 782 2.08 -4.04 11.57
N VAL A 783 1.43 -5.08 12.11
CA VAL A 783 1.34 -5.28 13.56
C VAL A 783 2.74 -5.35 14.18
N HIS A 784 3.63 -6.15 13.58
CA HIS A 784 5.01 -6.30 14.05
C HIS A 784 5.75 -4.96 14.02
N ARG A 785 5.69 -4.22 12.91
CA ARG A 785 6.28 -2.89 12.78
C ARG A 785 5.79 -1.96 13.88
N LEU A 786 4.50 -1.92 14.19
CA LEU A 786 3.95 -1.10 15.28
C LEU A 786 4.44 -1.53 16.65
N MET A 787 4.45 -2.84 16.92
CA MET A 787 4.87 -3.38 18.21
C MET A 787 6.35 -3.10 18.53
N HIS A 788 7.17 -2.95 17.48
CA HIS A 788 8.62 -2.75 17.60
C HIS A 788 9.07 -1.30 17.29
N GLY A 789 8.15 -0.35 17.37
CA GLY A 789 8.46 1.08 17.32
C GLY A 789 8.55 1.68 15.91
N GLY A 790 7.87 1.11 14.91
CA GLY A 790 7.58 1.75 13.63
C GLY A 790 6.23 2.48 13.64
N THR A 791 5.84 3.07 12.51
CA THR A 791 4.54 3.75 12.35
C THR A 791 3.69 3.07 11.26
N ILE A 792 2.39 3.39 11.25
CA ILE A 792 1.51 3.07 10.12
C ILE A 792 1.61 4.22 9.13
N ARG A 793 1.97 3.91 7.89
CA ARG A 793 2.02 4.88 6.80
C ARG A 793 0.63 5.09 6.20
N GLU A 794 0.44 6.21 5.51
CA GLU A 794 -0.81 6.45 4.76
C GLU A 794 -1.03 5.35 3.71
N ALA A 795 0.04 4.95 3.02
CA ALA A 795 0.04 3.81 2.09
C ALA A 795 -0.45 2.51 2.75
N ASP A 796 -0.10 2.29 4.02
CA ASP A 796 -0.51 1.09 4.74
C ASP A 796 -2.00 1.13 5.12
N SER A 797 -2.52 2.30 5.52
CA SER A 797 -3.95 2.50 5.76
C SER A 797 -4.79 2.21 4.51
N TYR A 798 -4.32 2.57 3.32
CA TYR A 798 -5.03 2.24 2.08
C TYR A 798 -5.13 0.74 1.81
N ILE A 799 -4.15 -0.04 2.24
CA ILE A 799 -4.16 -1.49 2.08
C ILE A 799 -5.10 -2.13 3.12
N LEU A 800 -5.18 -1.58 4.34
CA LEU A 800 -6.06 -2.05 5.42
C LEU A 800 -7.55 -1.70 5.20
N ASP A 801 -7.89 -0.45 4.88
CA ASP A 801 -9.28 0.06 4.73
C ASP A 801 -10.08 -0.62 3.60
N SER A 802 -9.38 -1.33 2.73
CA SER A 802 -9.88 -1.86 1.47
C SER A 802 -11.00 -2.88 1.60
N LEU A 803 -11.19 -3.56 2.74
CA LEU A 803 -12.28 -4.53 2.94
C LEU A 803 -13.68 -3.92 2.76
N LEU A 804 -13.84 -2.60 2.94
CA LEU A 804 -15.13 -1.90 2.79
C LEU A 804 -15.14 -0.85 1.65
N GLY A 805 -14.08 -0.76 0.86
CA GLY A 805 -14.08 -0.05 -0.42
C GLY A 805 -13.03 1.05 -0.59
N LYS A 806 -12.70 1.25 -1.87
CA LYS A 806 -11.97 2.36 -2.51
C LYS A 806 -10.45 2.27 -2.72
N ASN A 807 -9.68 1.30 -2.23
CA ASN A 807 -8.32 1.04 -2.73
C ASN A 807 -7.94 -0.43 -2.57
N GLY A 808 -7.01 -0.94 -3.38
CA GLY A 808 -6.84 -2.36 -3.65
C GLY A 808 -6.43 -3.21 -2.44
N ASN A 809 -7.18 -4.28 -2.19
CA ASN A 809 -6.76 -5.38 -1.34
C ASN A 809 -6.19 -6.49 -2.23
N TYR A 810 -5.17 -7.21 -1.76
CA TYR A 810 -4.78 -8.49 -2.36
C TYR A 810 -5.99 -9.44 -2.47
N LEU A 811 -6.90 -9.41 -1.50
CA LEU A 811 -8.15 -10.18 -1.52
C LEU A 811 -9.14 -9.70 -2.58
N LEU A 812 -9.42 -8.39 -2.59
CA LEU A 812 -10.33 -7.78 -3.55
C LEU A 812 -9.85 -7.97 -4.97
N ASN A 813 -8.55 -7.79 -5.24
CA ASN A 813 -8.03 -8.01 -6.59
C ASN A 813 -8.20 -9.46 -7.06
N GLN A 814 -8.26 -10.43 -6.13
CA GLN A 814 -8.52 -11.85 -6.40
C GLN A 814 -10.01 -12.24 -6.35
N ALA A 815 -10.89 -11.33 -5.91
CA ALA A 815 -12.34 -11.55 -5.83
C ALA A 815 -13.13 -10.69 -6.83
N LEU A 816 -12.55 -9.61 -7.34
CA LEU A 816 -13.16 -8.73 -8.33
C LEU A 816 -12.88 -9.24 -9.73
N THR A 817 -13.93 -9.36 -10.52
CA THR A 817 -13.83 -9.53 -11.97
C THR A 817 -13.10 -8.35 -12.59
N ASP A 818 -12.54 -8.55 -13.78
CA ASP A 818 -11.82 -7.48 -14.47
C ASP A 818 -12.77 -6.31 -14.83
N GLN A 819 -14.05 -6.58 -15.08
CA GLN A 819 -15.08 -5.56 -15.25
C GLN A 819 -15.32 -4.74 -13.96
N GLU A 820 -15.42 -5.38 -12.79
CA GLU A 820 -15.59 -4.66 -11.53
C GLU A 820 -14.33 -3.86 -11.15
N LYS A 821 -13.13 -4.36 -11.49
CA LYS A 821 -11.87 -3.60 -11.33
C LYS A 821 -11.91 -2.34 -12.19
N LEU A 822 -12.29 -2.45 -13.46
CA LEU A 822 -12.44 -1.31 -14.36
C LEU A 822 -13.50 -0.33 -13.87
N GLY A 823 -14.68 -0.80 -13.47
CA GLY A 823 -15.74 0.04 -12.93
C GLY A 823 -15.28 0.85 -11.70
N ARG A 824 -14.45 0.26 -10.83
CA ARG A 824 -13.84 0.97 -9.70
C ARG A 824 -12.79 1.99 -10.14
N CYS A 825 -11.94 1.65 -11.12
CA CYS A 825 -11.02 2.61 -11.73
C CYS A 825 -11.79 3.78 -12.33
N HIS A 826 -12.84 3.51 -13.11
CA HIS A 826 -13.66 4.55 -13.74
C HIS A 826 -14.35 5.43 -12.72
N THR A 827 -14.95 4.85 -11.68
CA THR A 827 -15.56 5.59 -10.56
C THR A 827 -14.56 6.52 -9.88
N ARG A 828 -13.30 6.08 -9.70
CA ARG A 828 -12.25 6.89 -9.09
C ARG A 828 -11.77 8.02 -9.99
N LEU A 829 -11.68 7.73 -11.28
CA LEU A 829 -11.20 8.66 -12.29
C LEU A 829 -12.29 9.63 -12.75
N HIS A 830 -13.54 9.43 -12.34
CA HIS A 830 -14.65 10.27 -12.73
C HIS A 830 -14.44 11.73 -12.29
N GLY A 831 -14.32 12.63 -13.27
CA GLY A 831 -14.20 14.08 -13.06
C GLY A 831 -12.90 14.55 -12.42
N VAL A 832 -11.87 13.71 -12.27
CA VAL A 832 -10.60 14.08 -11.60
C VAL A 832 -9.65 14.87 -12.49
N GLY A 833 -9.84 14.79 -13.82
CA GLY A 833 -9.12 15.53 -14.85
C GLY A 833 -7.89 14.84 -15.42
N THR A 834 -7.40 15.36 -16.54
CA THR A 834 -6.32 14.74 -17.34
C THR A 834 -5.02 14.57 -16.56
N ASP A 835 -4.58 15.58 -15.79
CA ASP A 835 -3.34 15.49 -14.99
C ASP A 835 -3.37 14.35 -13.97
N VAL A 836 -4.51 14.18 -13.28
CA VAL A 836 -4.67 13.13 -12.26
C VAL A 836 -4.81 11.77 -12.93
N PHE A 837 -5.49 11.70 -14.08
CA PHE A 837 -5.58 10.47 -14.85
C PHE A 837 -4.22 10.06 -15.43
N GLN A 838 -3.40 11.01 -15.89
CA GLN A 838 -2.04 10.73 -16.36
C GLN A 838 -1.15 10.22 -15.23
N ASN A 839 -1.17 10.87 -14.06
CA ASN A 839 -0.47 10.36 -12.86
C ASN A 839 -0.96 8.97 -12.45
N PHE A 840 -2.27 8.68 -12.63
CA PHE A 840 -2.81 7.34 -12.41
C PHE A 840 -2.26 6.33 -13.42
N LEU A 841 -2.23 6.68 -14.70
CA LEU A 841 -1.72 5.81 -15.77
C LEU A 841 -0.20 5.58 -15.67
N GLU A 842 0.57 6.57 -15.22
CA GLU A 842 2.01 6.38 -14.95
C GLU A 842 2.24 5.30 -13.88
N ARG A 843 1.33 5.19 -12.91
CA ARG A 843 1.47 4.23 -11.80
C ARG A 843 0.76 2.90 -12.04
N TYR A 844 -0.36 2.91 -12.77
CA TYR A 844 -1.27 1.77 -12.90
C TYR A 844 -1.68 1.47 -14.35
N GLY A 845 -1.08 2.14 -15.32
CA GLY A 845 -1.49 2.09 -16.72
C GLY A 845 -1.42 0.69 -17.33
N GLU A 846 -0.43 -0.11 -16.96
CA GLU A 846 -0.32 -1.50 -17.43
C GLU A 846 -1.46 -2.38 -16.92
N ILE A 847 -1.77 -2.32 -15.62
CA ILE A 847 -2.86 -3.10 -15.01
C ILE A 847 -4.22 -2.64 -15.55
N TYR A 848 -4.40 -1.32 -15.68
CA TYR A 848 -5.59 -0.74 -16.28
C TYR A 848 -5.75 -1.22 -17.73
N ALA A 849 -4.65 -1.21 -18.50
CA ALA A 849 -4.64 -1.68 -19.88
C ALA A 849 -4.99 -3.17 -19.99
N GLN A 850 -4.36 -4.03 -19.20
CA GLN A 850 -4.67 -5.46 -19.17
C GLN A 850 -6.15 -5.74 -18.85
N SER A 851 -6.72 -4.99 -17.92
CA SER A 851 -8.13 -5.12 -17.56
C SER A 851 -9.03 -4.72 -18.73
N CYS A 852 -8.76 -3.56 -19.36
CA CYS A 852 -9.49 -3.10 -20.56
C CYS A 852 -9.38 -4.08 -21.73
N LEU A 853 -8.21 -4.69 -21.94
CA LEU A 853 -7.98 -5.66 -23.01
C LEU A 853 -8.82 -6.92 -22.84
N LYS A 854 -8.91 -7.43 -21.60
CA LYS A 854 -9.72 -8.63 -21.31
C LYS A 854 -11.22 -8.35 -21.43
N GLU A 855 -11.68 -7.18 -20.99
CA GLU A 855 -13.06 -6.73 -21.22
C GLU A 855 -13.35 -6.63 -22.73
N LEU A 856 -12.43 -6.05 -23.50
CA LEU A 856 -12.58 -5.98 -24.95
C LEU A 856 -12.60 -7.38 -25.59
N GLN A 857 -11.75 -8.30 -25.15
CA GLN A 857 -11.75 -9.69 -25.65
C GLN A 857 -13.10 -10.38 -25.39
N SER A 858 -13.66 -10.26 -24.18
CA SER A 858 -14.94 -10.88 -23.83
C SER A 858 -16.10 -10.27 -24.62
N GLU A 859 -16.11 -8.96 -24.84
CA GLU A 859 -17.08 -8.28 -25.71
C GLU A 859 -17.02 -8.81 -27.16
N LEU A 860 -15.81 -8.95 -27.70
CA LEU A 860 -15.63 -9.40 -29.08
C LEU A 860 -16.02 -10.87 -29.25
N GLU A 861 -15.72 -11.74 -28.28
CA GLU A 861 -16.12 -13.15 -28.29
C GLU A 861 -17.64 -13.33 -28.21
N ALA A 862 -18.33 -12.43 -27.52
CA ALA A 862 -19.80 -12.43 -27.44
C ALA A 862 -20.49 -12.13 -28.79
N SER A 863 -19.74 -11.86 -29.88
CA SER A 863 -20.26 -11.62 -31.23
C SER A 863 -21.27 -10.48 -31.34
N LYS A 864 -21.15 -9.46 -30.47
CA LYS A 864 -22.07 -8.31 -30.45
C LYS A 864 -21.39 -7.10 -31.08
N PRO A 865 -21.92 -6.54 -32.18
CA PRO A 865 -21.46 -5.25 -32.67
C PRO A 865 -21.64 -4.20 -31.57
N GLY A 866 -20.58 -3.48 -31.23
CA GLY A 866 -20.67 -2.31 -30.35
C GLY A 866 -21.65 -1.30 -30.92
N ILE A 867 -22.30 -0.53 -30.03
CA ILE A 867 -23.28 0.47 -30.45
C ILE A 867 -22.70 1.49 -31.42
N GLU A 868 -21.42 1.84 -31.24
CA GLU A 868 -20.70 2.76 -32.13
C GLU A 868 -20.67 2.21 -33.56
N ILE A 869 -20.39 0.92 -33.74
CA ILE A 869 -20.39 0.27 -35.07
C ILE A 869 -21.78 0.26 -35.68
N GLU A 870 -22.81 -0.04 -34.89
CA GLU A 870 -24.15 -0.11 -35.46
C GLU A 870 -24.66 1.28 -35.87
N ILE A 871 -24.30 2.32 -35.12
CA ILE A 871 -24.54 3.72 -35.51
C ILE A 871 -23.80 4.05 -36.81
N LEU A 872 -22.51 3.69 -36.91
CA LEU A 872 -21.72 3.94 -38.12
C LEU A 872 -22.32 3.25 -39.36
N ARG A 873 -22.64 1.96 -39.24
CA ARG A 873 -23.29 1.20 -40.32
C ARG A 873 -24.66 1.76 -40.69
N HIS A 874 -25.42 2.25 -39.70
CA HIS A 874 -26.71 2.86 -39.96
C HIS A 874 -26.53 4.16 -40.74
N LEU A 875 -25.60 5.03 -40.33
CA LEU A 875 -25.27 6.26 -41.04
C LEU A 875 -24.76 6.01 -42.46
N GLU A 876 -23.96 4.96 -42.68
CA GLU A 876 -23.50 4.53 -44.01
C GLU A 876 -24.66 4.02 -44.86
N ARG A 877 -25.54 3.18 -44.31
CA ARG A 877 -26.74 2.67 -45.00
C ARG A 877 -27.68 3.79 -45.43
N GLU A 878 -27.82 4.83 -44.62
CA GLU A 878 -28.61 6.02 -44.96
C GLU A 878 -27.90 6.96 -45.95
N GLY A 879 -26.65 6.66 -46.34
CA GLY A 879 -25.84 7.55 -47.20
C GLY A 879 -25.48 8.87 -46.53
N ARG A 880 -25.56 8.93 -45.19
CA ARG A 880 -25.25 10.10 -44.36
C ARG A 880 -23.79 10.13 -43.93
N LEU A 881 -23.09 9.00 -44.10
CA LEU A 881 -21.66 8.86 -43.87
C LEU A 881 -21.00 8.19 -45.08
N THR A 882 -19.97 8.82 -45.61
CA THR A 882 -19.06 8.25 -46.62
C THR A 882 -17.64 8.39 -46.09
N ALA A 883 -17.41 7.84 -44.89
CA ALA A 883 -16.18 8.05 -44.14
C ALA A 883 -15.08 7.10 -44.57
N ARG A 884 -13.85 7.62 -44.59
CA ARG A 884 -12.62 6.83 -44.76
C ARG A 884 -11.64 7.06 -43.63
N ASP A 885 -11.70 8.23 -42.99
CA ASP A 885 -10.76 8.61 -41.93
C ASP A 885 -11.48 8.73 -40.59
N TYR A 886 -11.09 7.92 -39.62
CA TYR A 886 -11.71 7.84 -38.30
C TYR A 886 -10.68 8.24 -37.23
N ALA A 887 -11.13 8.88 -36.16
CA ALA A 887 -10.37 9.03 -34.93
C ALA A 887 -11.13 8.39 -33.77
N ASP A 888 -10.43 7.56 -33.01
CA ASP A 888 -10.94 6.86 -31.83
C ASP A 888 -10.23 7.40 -30.59
N ILE A 889 -10.91 8.23 -29.78
CA ILE A 889 -10.29 9.10 -28.77
C ILE A 889 -10.67 8.67 -27.36
N GLY A 890 -9.70 8.13 -26.64
CA GLY A 890 -9.80 7.73 -25.24
C GLY A 890 -10.78 6.58 -24.98
N SER A 891 -11.13 5.83 -26.03
CA SER A 891 -12.04 4.69 -26.00
C SER A 891 -11.41 3.42 -25.41
N GLY A 892 -10.11 3.45 -25.07
CA GLY A 892 -9.35 2.30 -24.58
C GLY A 892 -8.49 1.65 -25.67
N PRO A 893 -8.23 0.32 -25.58
CA PRO A 893 -7.17 -0.34 -26.35
C PRO A 893 -7.55 -0.58 -27.82
N CYS A 894 -7.48 0.48 -28.64
CA CYS A 894 -7.86 0.46 -30.06
C CYS A 894 -9.25 -0.13 -30.27
N ARG A 895 -10.22 0.28 -29.43
CA ARG A 895 -11.54 -0.35 -29.31
C ARG A 895 -12.29 -0.34 -30.64
N LEU A 896 -12.36 0.82 -31.30
CA LEU A 896 -13.06 0.95 -32.57
C LEU A 896 -12.43 0.09 -33.67
N ALA A 897 -11.10 0.11 -33.76
CA ALA A 897 -10.35 -0.68 -34.75
C ALA A 897 -10.56 -2.19 -34.55
N ASN A 898 -10.48 -2.68 -33.31
CA ASN A 898 -10.68 -4.09 -32.99
C ASN A 898 -12.10 -4.57 -33.33
N GLN A 899 -13.11 -3.74 -33.04
CA GLN A 899 -14.49 -4.08 -33.34
C GLN A 899 -14.77 -4.05 -34.87
N LEU A 900 -14.21 -3.07 -35.61
CA LEU A 900 -14.40 -2.95 -37.06
C LEU A 900 -13.68 -4.06 -37.84
N ALA A 901 -12.52 -4.51 -37.36
CA ALA A 901 -11.77 -5.60 -37.99
C ALA A 901 -12.57 -6.92 -38.03
N GLY A 902 -13.39 -7.19 -37.00
CA GLY A 902 -14.25 -8.38 -36.95
C GLY A 902 -15.41 -8.39 -37.95
N VAL A 903 -15.67 -7.29 -38.64
CA VAL A 903 -16.89 -7.09 -39.45
C VAL A 903 -16.69 -7.37 -40.95
N ASN A 904 -15.47 -7.64 -41.43
CA ASN A 904 -15.14 -7.96 -42.84
C ASN A 904 -15.62 -6.93 -43.89
N ALA A 905 -16.11 -5.75 -43.48
CA ALA A 905 -16.85 -4.86 -44.38
C ALA A 905 -16.04 -3.67 -44.92
N MET A 906 -14.86 -3.33 -44.39
CA MET A 906 -14.24 -2.03 -44.69
C MET A 906 -12.71 -2.11 -44.78
N SER A 907 -12.19 -2.47 -45.97
CA SER A 907 -10.74 -2.52 -46.26
C SER A 907 -10.09 -1.15 -46.48
N ASP A 908 -10.90 -0.09 -46.52
CA ASP A 908 -10.47 1.24 -46.97
C ASP A 908 -10.58 2.30 -45.85
N ILE A 909 -10.64 1.88 -44.59
CA ILE A 909 -10.73 2.77 -43.43
C ILE A 909 -9.35 2.96 -42.79
N SER A 910 -8.96 4.23 -42.61
CA SER A 910 -7.88 4.64 -41.72
C SER A 910 -8.46 5.00 -40.35
N ILE A 911 -7.84 4.49 -39.29
CA ILE A 911 -8.27 4.77 -37.91
C ILE A 911 -7.08 5.33 -37.15
N LYS A 912 -7.28 6.47 -36.47
CA LYS A 912 -6.31 7.06 -35.55
C LYS A 912 -6.77 6.79 -34.13
N SER A 913 -6.20 5.78 -33.48
CA SER A 913 -6.47 5.47 -32.07
C SER A 913 -5.63 6.39 -31.18
N ILE A 914 -6.29 7.25 -30.41
CA ILE A 914 -5.69 8.28 -29.58
C ILE A 914 -6.04 7.99 -28.13
N ASP A 915 -5.05 7.77 -27.27
CA ASP A 915 -5.28 7.54 -25.84
C ASP A 915 -4.17 8.20 -25.01
N LEU A 916 -4.46 8.47 -23.73
CA LEU A 916 -3.49 8.99 -22.77
C LEU A 916 -2.52 7.90 -22.30
N SER A 917 -2.88 6.62 -22.44
CA SER A 917 -2.02 5.50 -22.08
C SER A 917 -1.36 4.85 -23.30
N GLY A 918 -0.04 5.00 -23.42
CA GLY A 918 0.74 4.25 -24.41
C GLY A 918 0.62 2.72 -24.25
N SER A 919 0.48 2.22 -23.01
CA SER A 919 0.28 0.80 -22.73
C SER A 919 -1.07 0.26 -23.24
N LEU A 920 -2.14 1.06 -23.16
CA LEU A 920 -3.45 0.71 -23.74
C LEU A 920 -3.35 0.56 -25.25
N LEU A 921 -2.72 1.53 -25.91
CA LEU A 921 -2.54 1.51 -27.37
C LEU A 921 -1.70 0.33 -27.83
N ALA A 922 -0.56 0.09 -27.18
CA ALA A 922 0.32 -1.04 -27.51
C ALA A 922 -0.39 -2.40 -27.32
N GLY A 923 -1.19 -2.54 -26.26
CA GLY A 923 -1.99 -3.74 -26.04
C GLY A 923 -3.10 -3.92 -27.09
N GLY A 924 -3.77 -2.83 -27.47
CA GLY A 924 -4.80 -2.83 -28.50
C GLY A 924 -4.27 -3.20 -29.88
N GLU A 925 -3.08 -2.69 -30.22
CA GLU A 925 -2.35 -3.03 -31.44
C GLU A 925 -1.95 -4.51 -31.46
N ALA A 926 -1.42 -5.04 -30.35
CA ALA A 926 -1.10 -6.46 -30.23
C ALA A 926 -2.34 -7.36 -30.38
N LEU A 927 -3.52 -6.95 -29.92
CA LEU A 927 -4.77 -7.69 -30.15
C LEU A 927 -5.17 -7.70 -31.62
N LEU A 928 -5.04 -6.56 -32.30
CA LEU A 928 -5.31 -6.43 -33.73
C LEU A 928 -4.42 -7.35 -34.55
N ASP A 929 -3.10 -7.32 -34.30
CA ASP A 929 -2.10 -8.12 -35.00
C ASP A 929 -2.36 -9.63 -34.83
N ASN A 930 -2.72 -10.05 -33.61
CA ASN A 930 -3.00 -11.45 -33.32
C ASN A 930 -4.27 -11.98 -34.00
N ARG A 931 -5.31 -11.14 -34.13
CA ARG A 931 -6.59 -11.55 -34.73
C ARG A 931 -6.64 -11.39 -36.24
N PHE A 932 -5.95 -10.38 -36.79
CA PHE A 932 -6.05 -10.00 -38.19
C PHE A 932 -4.66 -9.75 -38.80
N PRO A 933 -3.82 -10.80 -38.95
CA PRO A 933 -2.44 -10.67 -39.44
C PRO A 933 -2.33 -10.19 -40.91
N LEU A 934 -3.46 -10.10 -41.63
CA LEU A 934 -3.53 -9.53 -42.97
C LEU A 934 -4.01 -8.08 -42.88
N ARG A 935 -3.04 -7.14 -42.95
CA ARG A 935 -3.23 -5.67 -42.94
C ARG A 935 -4.36 -5.24 -43.88
N LEU A 936 -5.54 -4.94 -43.32
CA LEU A 936 -6.68 -4.33 -44.02
C LEU A 936 -7.08 -2.96 -43.44
N LEU A 937 -6.37 -2.46 -42.42
CA LEU A 937 -6.60 -1.15 -41.82
C LEU A 937 -5.25 -0.43 -41.62
N GLU A 938 -5.14 0.81 -42.09
CA GLU A 938 -4.06 1.72 -41.68
C GLU A 938 -4.45 2.28 -40.31
N ASN A 939 -4.11 1.56 -39.25
CA ASN A 939 -4.32 2.00 -37.87
C ASN A 939 -3.09 2.75 -37.37
N GLU A 940 -3.26 4.00 -36.94
CA GLU A 940 -2.23 4.81 -36.30
C GLU A 940 -2.52 4.91 -34.80
N CYS A 941 -1.65 4.36 -33.96
CA CYS A 941 -1.71 4.50 -32.51
C CYS A 941 -0.94 5.76 -32.07
N ILE A 942 -1.64 6.74 -31.50
CA ILE A 942 -1.08 8.05 -31.17
C ILE A 942 -1.27 8.34 -29.67
N SER A 943 -0.17 8.37 -28.92
CA SER A 943 -0.19 8.81 -27.52
C SER A 943 -0.08 10.34 -27.47
N CYS A 944 -1.20 11.04 -27.21
CA CYS A 944 -1.19 12.49 -27.04
C CYS A 944 -2.27 12.98 -26.05
N ASN A 945 -2.17 14.23 -25.60
CA ASN A 945 -3.21 14.84 -24.76
C ASN A 945 -4.49 15.02 -25.57
N SER A 946 -5.57 14.36 -25.17
CA SER A 946 -6.85 14.44 -25.89
C SER A 946 -7.49 15.83 -25.89
N THR A 947 -7.07 16.71 -24.98
CA THR A 947 -7.52 18.12 -24.94
C THR A 947 -6.68 19.07 -25.82
N ASP A 948 -5.60 18.55 -26.43
CA ASP A 948 -4.78 19.25 -27.42
C ASP A 948 -4.16 18.24 -28.40
N MET A 949 -4.87 17.99 -29.50
CA MET A 949 -4.44 17.06 -30.55
C MET A 949 -3.74 17.78 -31.70
N SER A 950 -3.40 19.07 -31.55
CA SER A 950 -2.93 19.93 -32.65
C SER A 950 -1.65 19.44 -33.32
N LEU A 951 -0.76 18.82 -32.55
CA LEU A 951 0.50 18.25 -33.03
C LEU A 951 0.36 16.85 -33.65
N ALA A 952 -0.72 16.14 -33.34
CA ALA A 952 -0.89 14.72 -33.68
C ALA A 952 -1.92 14.50 -34.80
N VAL A 953 -2.96 15.35 -34.86
CA VAL A 953 -4.07 15.21 -35.80
C VAL A 953 -4.33 16.53 -36.50
N ALA A 954 -4.18 16.50 -37.83
CA ALA A 954 -4.45 17.66 -38.67
C ALA A 954 -5.91 18.09 -38.58
N SER A 955 -6.15 19.40 -38.65
CA SER A 955 -7.51 19.96 -38.69
C SER A 955 -8.25 19.47 -39.93
N TYR A 956 -9.54 19.13 -39.80
CA TYR A 956 -10.35 18.60 -40.91
C TYR A 956 -9.72 17.36 -41.58
N SER A 957 -9.22 16.41 -40.79
CA SER A 957 -8.61 15.18 -41.31
C SER A 957 -9.40 13.91 -41.00
N CYS A 958 -10.48 14.01 -40.22
CA CYS A 958 -11.31 12.85 -39.86
C CYS A 958 -12.75 13.06 -40.29
N ASP A 959 -13.37 12.05 -40.89
CA ASP A 959 -14.80 12.01 -41.18
C ASP A 959 -15.63 11.62 -39.95
N VAL A 960 -15.05 10.80 -39.08
CA VAL A 960 -15.67 10.34 -37.84
C VAL A 960 -14.72 10.58 -36.68
N VAL A 961 -15.28 11.04 -35.57
CA VAL A 961 -14.62 11.03 -34.26
C VAL A 961 -15.51 10.23 -33.32
N VAL A 962 -14.97 9.15 -32.79
CA VAL A 962 -15.56 8.40 -31.68
C VAL A 962 -14.79 8.78 -30.43
N ALA A 963 -15.47 9.24 -29.38
CA ALA A 963 -14.85 9.46 -28.09
C ALA A 963 -15.68 8.77 -27.01
N SER A 964 -15.32 7.51 -26.74
CA SER A 964 -15.95 6.68 -25.70
C SER A 964 -15.16 6.80 -24.40
N ASN A 965 -15.81 6.80 -23.25
CA ASN A 965 -15.19 6.76 -21.90
C ASN A 965 -14.25 7.92 -21.49
N LEU A 966 -13.74 8.76 -22.39
CA LEU A 966 -12.82 9.83 -22.02
C LEU A 966 -13.52 10.97 -21.27
N MET A 967 -14.71 11.35 -21.73
CA MET A 967 -15.47 12.49 -21.23
C MET A 967 -15.85 12.38 -19.74
N GLN A 968 -16.01 11.16 -19.23
CA GLN A 968 -16.28 10.90 -17.81
C GLN A 968 -15.08 11.23 -16.92
N PHE A 969 -13.84 11.15 -17.42
CA PHE A 969 -12.64 11.43 -16.62
C PHE A 969 -12.26 12.91 -16.55
N LEU A 970 -12.73 13.70 -17.52
CA LEU A 970 -12.37 15.11 -17.67
C LEU A 970 -13.00 16.00 -16.59
N ARG A 971 -12.20 16.95 -16.07
CA ARG A 971 -12.64 17.93 -15.07
C ARG A 971 -13.72 18.86 -15.62
N HIS A 972 -14.78 19.04 -14.83
CA HIS A 972 -15.78 20.08 -15.02
C HIS A 972 -15.63 21.17 -13.94
N THR A 973 -14.73 22.13 -14.16
CA THR A 973 -14.56 23.30 -13.27
C THR A 973 -15.14 24.56 -13.93
N SER A 974 -15.50 25.56 -13.12
CA SER A 974 -16.21 26.77 -13.55
C SER A 974 -15.43 27.73 -14.44
N TYR A 975 -14.14 27.49 -14.72
CA TYR A 975 -13.26 28.49 -15.36
C TYR A 975 -12.55 28.05 -16.66
N ARG A 976 -12.76 26.81 -17.13
CA ARG A 976 -12.42 26.24 -18.47
C ARG A 976 -12.45 24.72 -18.32
N SER A 977 -13.56 24.07 -18.68
CA SER A 977 -13.67 22.62 -18.51
C SER A 977 -12.78 21.89 -19.52
N GLU A 978 -12.13 20.80 -19.11
CA GLU A 978 -11.36 19.96 -20.06
C GLU A 978 -12.27 19.34 -21.12
N ARG A 979 -13.56 19.14 -20.76
CA ARG A 979 -14.62 18.71 -21.67
C ARG A 979 -14.84 19.69 -22.84
N GLU A 980 -14.86 20.99 -22.55
CA GLU A 980 -14.93 22.04 -23.60
C GLU A 980 -13.74 21.96 -24.57
N LYS A 981 -12.54 21.74 -24.04
CA LYS A 981 -11.33 21.63 -24.85
C LYS A 981 -11.38 20.40 -25.74
N LEU A 982 -11.76 19.23 -25.19
CA LEU A 982 -11.94 18.02 -25.98
C LEU A 982 -12.98 18.22 -27.10
N LEU A 983 -14.16 18.77 -26.79
CA LEU A 983 -15.19 19.03 -27.82
C LEU A 983 -14.69 20.01 -28.89
N SER A 984 -13.93 21.04 -28.50
CA SER A 984 -13.34 21.99 -29.44
C SER A 984 -12.31 21.32 -30.34
N GLU A 985 -11.48 20.43 -29.79
CA GLU A 985 -10.51 19.65 -30.55
C GLU A 985 -11.17 18.63 -31.47
N CYS A 986 -12.20 17.90 -31.02
CA CYS A 986 -13.04 17.06 -31.89
C CYS A 986 -13.62 17.88 -33.05
N GLY A 987 -14.11 19.09 -32.76
CA GLY A 987 -14.63 20.00 -33.77
C GLY A 987 -13.53 20.45 -34.75
N ARG A 988 -12.31 20.67 -34.27
CA ARG A 988 -11.16 21.06 -35.11
C ARG A 988 -10.79 19.96 -36.11
N ILE A 989 -10.69 18.70 -35.66
CA ILE A 989 -10.21 17.59 -36.48
C ILE A 989 -11.28 17.02 -37.43
N LEU A 990 -12.57 17.13 -37.08
CA LEU A 990 -13.66 16.63 -37.92
C LEU A 990 -13.76 17.37 -39.25
N ASN A 991 -14.15 16.69 -40.31
CA ASN A 991 -14.50 17.32 -41.57
C ASN A 991 -15.79 18.14 -41.46
N ARG A 992 -16.06 18.98 -42.46
CA ARG A 992 -17.25 19.85 -42.48
C ARG A 992 -18.59 19.10 -42.42
N LYS A 993 -18.61 17.82 -42.80
CA LYS A 993 -19.76 16.91 -42.70
C LYS A 993 -19.47 15.75 -41.74
N GLY A 994 -18.45 15.91 -40.90
CA GLY A 994 -17.99 14.85 -40.02
C GLY A 994 -19.00 14.56 -38.91
N VAL A 995 -18.92 13.35 -38.40
CA VAL A 995 -19.79 12.82 -37.35
C VAL A 995 -19.00 12.66 -36.06
N LEU A 996 -19.52 13.22 -34.98
CA LEU A 996 -19.07 12.98 -33.62
C LEU A 996 -19.98 11.93 -32.98
N ILE A 997 -19.38 10.86 -32.45
CA ILE A 997 -20.06 9.87 -31.62
C ILE A 997 -19.43 9.94 -30.23
N LEU A 998 -20.23 10.25 -29.21
CA LEU A 998 -19.83 10.23 -27.81
C LEU A 998 -20.61 9.15 -27.08
N THR A 999 -19.93 8.39 -26.22
CA THR A 999 -20.61 7.51 -25.26
C THR A 999 -20.22 7.90 -23.84
N LEU A 1000 -21.22 7.93 -22.95
CA LEU A 1000 -21.06 8.25 -21.53
C LEU A 1000 -21.75 7.19 -20.69
N ASP A 1001 -21.10 6.72 -19.64
CA ASP A 1001 -21.75 5.89 -18.62
C ASP A 1001 -22.98 6.64 -18.06
N MET A 1002 -24.09 5.94 -17.80
CA MET A 1002 -25.28 6.58 -17.25
C MET A 1002 -25.05 7.26 -15.89
N ASN A 1003 -24.03 6.84 -15.14
CA ASN A 1003 -23.63 7.45 -13.89
C ASN A 1003 -22.86 8.76 -14.08
N ALA A 1004 -22.44 9.09 -15.31
CA ALA A 1004 -21.66 10.29 -15.61
C ALA A 1004 -22.48 11.58 -15.57
N ALA A 1005 -23.81 11.48 -15.74
CA ALA A 1005 -24.74 12.60 -15.70
C ALA A 1005 -26.16 12.14 -15.35
N SER A 1006 -26.89 12.94 -14.59
CA SER A 1006 -28.34 12.78 -14.50
C SER A 1006 -28.99 13.04 -15.87
N LEU A 1007 -30.18 12.48 -16.12
CA LEU A 1007 -30.89 12.69 -17.38
C LEU A 1007 -31.06 14.19 -17.73
N PRO A 1008 -31.42 15.10 -16.81
CA PRO A 1008 -31.46 16.53 -17.10
C PRO A 1008 -30.11 17.14 -17.48
N GLU A 1009 -29.02 16.71 -16.84
CA GLU A 1009 -27.66 17.16 -17.19
C GLU A 1009 -27.24 16.65 -18.57
N PHE A 1010 -27.59 15.40 -18.91
CA PHE A 1010 -27.39 14.83 -20.24
C PHE A 1010 -28.13 15.62 -21.32
N LEU A 1011 -29.43 15.89 -21.12
CA LEU A 1011 -30.23 16.68 -22.06
C LEU A 1011 -29.67 18.09 -22.23
N HIS A 1012 -29.28 18.74 -21.13
CA HIS A 1012 -28.65 20.05 -21.17
C HIS A 1012 -27.30 20.04 -21.91
N PHE A 1013 -26.52 18.97 -21.73
CA PHE A 1013 -25.26 18.77 -22.44
C PHE A 1013 -25.49 18.64 -23.95
N VAL A 1014 -26.46 17.82 -24.38
CA VAL A 1014 -26.84 17.65 -25.78
C VAL A 1014 -27.25 18.99 -26.41
N ASP A 1015 -28.06 19.80 -25.71
CA ASP A 1015 -28.48 21.13 -26.20
C ASP A 1015 -27.28 22.08 -26.37
N SER A 1016 -26.30 21.96 -25.49
CA SER A 1016 -25.10 22.81 -25.45
C SER A 1016 -24.08 22.46 -26.53
N LEU A 1017 -24.18 21.32 -27.21
CA LEU A 1017 -23.27 20.91 -28.28
C LEU A 1017 -23.24 21.90 -29.46
N SER A 1018 -24.34 22.62 -29.68
CA SER A 1018 -24.42 23.68 -30.70
C SER A 1018 -23.40 24.80 -30.50
N VAL A 1019 -23.02 25.08 -29.26
CA VAL A 1019 -21.99 26.08 -28.91
C VAL A 1019 -20.62 25.69 -29.49
N PHE A 1020 -20.35 24.38 -29.59
CA PHE A 1020 -19.12 23.83 -30.15
C PHE A 1020 -19.22 23.54 -31.66
N GLY A 1021 -20.32 23.94 -32.30
CA GLY A 1021 -20.54 23.73 -33.72
C GLY A 1021 -21.04 22.33 -34.08
N PHE A 1022 -21.72 21.65 -33.16
CA PHE A 1022 -22.31 20.34 -33.38
C PHE A 1022 -23.84 20.38 -33.31
N LYS A 1023 -24.49 19.63 -34.19
CA LYS A 1023 -25.93 19.40 -34.17
C LYS A 1023 -26.20 17.94 -33.87
N ALA A 1024 -26.74 17.66 -32.69
CA ALA A 1024 -27.15 16.31 -32.29
C ALA A 1024 -28.23 15.77 -33.23
N ASP A 1025 -28.11 14.50 -33.59
CA ASP A 1025 -29.11 13.72 -34.29
C ASP A 1025 -30.12 13.18 -33.26
N PRO A 1026 -31.39 13.61 -33.29
CA PRO A 1026 -32.38 13.18 -32.32
C PRO A 1026 -32.70 11.69 -32.41
N LEU A 1027 -32.49 11.03 -33.56
CA LEU A 1027 -32.78 9.60 -33.75
C LEU A 1027 -31.67 8.70 -33.21
N LEU A 1028 -30.43 9.20 -33.22
CA LEU A 1028 -29.22 8.43 -32.85
C LEU A 1028 -28.55 8.95 -31.56
N THR A 1029 -29.18 9.92 -30.89
CA THR A 1029 -28.80 10.42 -29.57
C THR A 1029 -29.84 9.93 -28.56
N GLY A 1030 -29.41 9.33 -27.46
CA GLY A 1030 -30.34 8.71 -26.52
C GLY A 1030 -29.69 7.90 -25.42
N ILE A 1031 -30.48 7.05 -24.77
CA ILE A 1031 -30.00 6.00 -23.84
C ILE A 1031 -30.05 4.68 -24.58
N SER A 1032 -28.92 4.01 -24.65
CA SER A 1032 -28.83 2.64 -25.13
C SER A 1032 -28.85 1.66 -23.96
N ARG A 1033 -29.63 0.60 -24.09
CA ARG A 1033 -29.62 -0.55 -23.18
C ARG A 1033 -29.22 -1.81 -23.92
N HIS A 1034 -28.42 -2.63 -23.26
CA HIS A 1034 -27.90 -3.85 -23.83
C HIS A 1034 -28.28 -5.07 -22.97
N GLY A 1035 -29.46 -5.63 -23.24
CA GLY A 1035 -30.03 -6.70 -22.41
C GLY A 1035 -30.29 -6.28 -20.96
N GLU A 1036 -30.73 -7.21 -20.13
CA GLU A 1036 -31.06 -6.94 -18.71
C GLU A 1036 -29.82 -6.77 -17.82
N SER A 1037 -28.64 -7.21 -18.27
CA SER A 1037 -27.43 -7.32 -17.44
C SER A 1037 -26.35 -6.27 -17.70
N VAL A 1038 -26.39 -5.54 -18.82
CA VAL A 1038 -25.38 -4.52 -19.13
C VAL A 1038 -25.95 -3.14 -18.83
N GLY A 1039 -25.17 -2.34 -18.10
CA GLY A 1039 -25.52 -0.97 -17.74
C GLY A 1039 -25.94 -0.15 -18.96
N ALA A 1040 -26.87 0.77 -18.75
CA ALA A 1040 -27.32 1.68 -19.80
C ALA A 1040 -26.24 2.74 -20.09
N THR A 1041 -26.11 3.13 -21.35
CA THR A 1041 -25.10 4.10 -21.81
C THR A 1041 -25.79 5.25 -22.53
N TYR A 1042 -25.43 6.48 -22.19
CA TYR A 1042 -25.83 7.62 -23.01
C TYR A 1042 -25.00 7.64 -24.29
N VAL A 1043 -25.67 7.76 -25.42
CA VAL A 1043 -25.02 7.88 -26.73
C VAL A 1043 -25.42 9.19 -27.36
N ILE A 1044 -24.45 9.92 -27.90
CA ILE A 1044 -24.69 11.17 -28.60
C ILE A 1044 -24.05 11.07 -29.97
N THR A 1045 -24.89 11.18 -30.99
CA THR A 1045 -24.45 11.26 -32.38
C THR A 1045 -24.70 12.67 -32.86
N ALA A 1046 -23.67 13.41 -33.25
CA ALA A 1046 -23.81 14.80 -33.65
C ALA A 1046 -23.03 15.10 -34.94
N PHE A 1047 -23.60 15.92 -35.82
CA PHE A 1047 -22.96 16.35 -37.05
C PHE A 1047 -22.30 17.69 -36.86
N ARG A 1048 -21.12 17.89 -37.44
CA ARG A 1048 -20.50 19.21 -37.46
C ARG A 1048 -21.31 20.18 -38.34
N GLU A 1049 -21.66 21.36 -37.82
CA GLU A 1049 -22.34 22.39 -38.59
C GLU A 1049 -21.34 23.25 -39.40
N THR A 1050 -21.67 23.50 -40.68
CA THR A 1050 -20.87 24.33 -41.59
C THR A 1050 -21.12 25.83 -41.45
N SER A 1051 -21.94 26.27 -40.50
CA SER A 1051 -22.49 27.63 -40.50
C SER A 1051 -21.44 28.68 -40.07
N ARG A 1052 -21.41 29.81 -40.81
CA ARG A 1052 -20.54 30.99 -40.61
C ARG A 1052 -20.78 31.69 -39.25
N ALA A 1053 -21.77 31.24 -38.48
CA ALA A 1053 -22.23 31.81 -37.21
C ALA A 1053 -21.26 31.61 -36.03
N LEU A 1054 -20.35 30.62 -36.09
CA LEU A 1054 -19.36 30.35 -35.04
C LEU A 1054 -18.40 31.51 -34.75
N ARG A 1055 -18.13 32.41 -35.72
CA ARG A 1055 -17.26 33.58 -35.49
C ARG A 1055 -17.89 34.64 -34.56
N LEU A 1056 -19.19 34.60 -34.31
CA LEU A 1056 -19.85 35.56 -33.42
C LEU A 1056 -20.04 35.03 -31.99
N ALA A 1057 -20.02 33.71 -31.78
CA ALA A 1057 -20.14 33.10 -30.45
C ALA A 1057 -18.83 33.09 -29.64
N GLN A 1058 -17.66 33.18 -30.30
CA GLN A 1058 -16.35 33.23 -29.63
C GLN A 1058 -16.05 34.58 -28.95
N VAL A 1059 -16.88 35.60 -29.14
CA VAL A 1059 -16.74 36.91 -28.48
C VAL A 1059 -17.80 37.05 -27.39
N GLY A 1060 -17.53 36.40 -26.25
CA GLY A 1060 -18.14 36.70 -24.96
C GLY A 1060 -19.56 36.16 -24.72
N LEU A 1061 -19.65 35.04 -24.00
CA LEU A 1061 -20.86 34.63 -23.28
C LEU A 1061 -20.51 34.17 -21.87
N SER A 1062 -21.00 34.89 -20.86
CA SER A 1062 -21.27 34.34 -19.54
C SER A 1062 -22.71 33.84 -19.53
N LEU A 1063 -22.90 32.57 -19.16
CA LEU A 1063 -24.22 31.94 -19.13
C LEU A 1063 -24.95 32.34 -17.84
N SER A 1064 -26.12 32.97 -17.98
CA SER A 1064 -27.12 33.11 -16.91
C SER A 1064 -28.43 32.42 -17.32
N ARG A 1065 -29.04 31.74 -16.34
CA ARG A 1065 -30.27 30.92 -16.47
C ARG A 1065 -31.46 31.74 -16.97
N THR A 1066 -32.23 31.21 -17.93
CA THR A 1066 -33.65 31.56 -18.13
C THR A 1066 -34.50 30.40 -18.67
N ASP A 1067 -35.78 30.43 -18.31
CA ASP A 1067 -36.82 29.39 -18.40
C ASP A 1067 -37.43 29.11 -19.79
N GLY A 1068 -37.72 27.84 -20.06
CA GLY A 1068 -39.09 27.32 -20.18
C GLY A 1068 -39.94 27.50 -21.46
N ARG A 1069 -40.08 26.38 -22.20
CA ARG A 1069 -41.23 25.88 -23.02
C ARG A 1069 -41.37 26.31 -24.50
N ARG A 1070 -41.36 25.31 -25.39
CA ARG A 1070 -42.38 25.10 -26.44
C ARG A 1070 -42.44 23.65 -26.94
N VAL A 1071 -43.66 23.21 -27.22
CA VAL A 1071 -44.10 21.87 -27.67
C VAL A 1071 -44.01 21.77 -29.20
N ILE A 1072 -43.56 20.64 -29.74
CA ILE A 1072 -43.87 20.21 -31.11
C ILE A 1072 -44.31 18.75 -31.07
N SER A 1073 -45.41 18.44 -31.76
CA SER A 1073 -46.03 17.11 -31.84
C SER A 1073 -45.95 16.60 -33.27
N GLY A 1074 -45.75 15.28 -33.39
CA GLY A 1074 -46.00 14.51 -34.60
C GLY A 1074 -44.75 13.90 -35.22
N LEU A 1075 -44.40 12.68 -34.83
CA LEU A 1075 -43.56 11.77 -35.62
C LEU A 1075 -44.03 10.32 -35.43
N ASP A 1076 -43.96 9.57 -36.53
CA ASP A 1076 -44.53 8.24 -36.77
C ASP A 1076 -43.68 7.13 -36.10
N TRP A 1077 -44.34 6.19 -35.41
CA TRP A 1077 -43.77 5.38 -34.33
C TRP A 1077 -43.14 4.04 -34.77
N ASP A 1078 -43.43 3.54 -35.97
CA ASP A 1078 -43.11 2.15 -36.34
C ASP A 1078 -41.73 1.93 -36.99
N GLN A 1079 -40.95 2.99 -37.27
CA GLN A 1079 -39.64 2.86 -37.92
C GLN A 1079 -38.45 2.76 -36.96
N ALA A 1080 -38.57 3.20 -35.70
CA ALA A 1080 -37.45 3.17 -34.73
C ALA A 1080 -37.17 1.76 -34.16
N ASN A 1081 -38.17 0.88 -34.11
CA ASN A 1081 -38.06 -0.46 -33.49
C ASN A 1081 -37.46 -1.55 -34.40
N LYS A 1082 -36.84 -1.19 -35.54
CA LYS A 1082 -36.28 -2.16 -36.52
C LYS A 1082 -34.76 -2.05 -36.74
N LEU A 1083 -34.02 -1.66 -35.72
CA LEU A 1083 -32.58 -1.92 -35.62
C LEU A 1083 -32.41 -3.25 -34.85
N ASN A 1084 -31.53 -4.15 -35.31
CA ASN A 1084 -31.43 -5.57 -34.91
C ASN A 1084 -31.72 -5.84 -33.41
N GLY A 1085 -32.51 -6.88 -33.12
CA GLY A 1085 -33.22 -7.15 -31.86
C GLY A 1085 -32.41 -7.43 -30.58
N SER A 1086 -31.29 -6.75 -30.36
CA SER A 1086 -30.52 -6.79 -29.10
C SER A 1086 -30.27 -5.42 -28.45
N TRP A 1087 -30.60 -4.31 -29.12
CA TRP A 1087 -30.38 -2.95 -28.62
C TRP A 1087 -31.68 -2.13 -28.63
N GLU A 1088 -32.06 -1.60 -27.47
CA GLU A 1088 -33.12 -0.59 -27.36
C GLU A 1088 -32.48 0.77 -27.14
N ILE A 1089 -32.56 1.66 -28.13
CA ILE A 1089 -32.18 3.07 -27.99
C ILE A 1089 -33.44 3.87 -27.71
N MET A 1090 -33.54 4.40 -26.49
CA MET A 1090 -34.53 5.44 -26.18
C MET A 1090 -33.99 6.77 -26.71
N ASN A 1091 -34.54 7.23 -27.82
CA ASN A 1091 -34.01 8.38 -28.57
C ASN A 1091 -34.30 9.73 -27.87
N LEU A 1092 -33.70 10.82 -28.36
CA LEU A 1092 -33.75 12.13 -27.72
C LEU A 1092 -35.18 12.68 -27.63
N ASP A 1093 -36.03 12.37 -28.62
CA ASP A 1093 -37.43 12.79 -28.63
C ASP A 1093 -38.30 11.96 -27.68
N GLN A 1094 -37.92 10.73 -27.38
CA GLN A 1094 -38.56 9.90 -26.34
C GLN A 1094 -38.13 10.30 -24.93
N LEU A 1095 -36.90 10.80 -24.77
CA LEU A 1095 -36.36 11.26 -23.48
C LEU A 1095 -36.89 12.65 -23.06
N ARG A 1096 -37.24 13.50 -24.02
CA ARG A 1096 -37.80 14.85 -23.80
C ARG A 1096 -39.31 14.80 -23.63
#